data_AF-A0AAV9PLN0-F1
#
_entry.id   AF-A0AAV9PLN0-F1
#
_cell.length_a   1.000
_cell.length_b   1.000
_cell.length_c   1.000
_cell.angle_alpha   90.00
_cell.angle_beta   90.00
_cell.angle_gamma   90.00
#
_symmetry.space_group_name_H-M   'P 1'
#
loop_
_entity.id
_entity.type
_entity.pdbx_description
1 polymer ?
#
loop_
_entity_poly.entity_id
_entity_poly.type
_entity_poly.pdbx_seq_one_letter_code
_entity_poly.pdbx_strand_id
1 'polypeptide(L)'
;MDNDVSTESPDDTASKQQLDLSSLPPVFVSASQFEKHLDDLHELEEGLAEANAPLTYDIHEARIVLSKVTKKKRIHFDLRENGGVWTEEVPTEQLKKSENMKDLDSLESPRPTKKVKLEDPKDEVIVIDDESTASEGEEAASPAPGQRKVPTAKESSAAKVRTPSPTPLKEEDLIRVVHIDWFAESKKRGVPAPLEDYLSYLGRRVPRPVAAPATPQSGSSTSKPPSTQSTPSKAILDRAKEDAPTPSSTQHSRTTDRFSKRKFSQSSNKPLGVGGSWEAGHHSKHPQLLHATTSEAESGNSSDLPEPPEWVKQGVKYACQRPTPLRSPNEAFVSLLKKIRTARELTNDEIGVRAYSTSIASLAAYPYKLTSPREIVRLPGCEAKIANLFVEWTNTGKVKAVEELEANEELQILKLFYEIWGVGATTAREFYYDRGWRDLDDIVEFGWGTLTRVQQIGVKFYDEFLDLIPRAEVEEIGRVVRKHSVAVRNEGIQSLIVGGYRRGKEASGDVDIVVSHPDENQTMNLVTDIVSALEESGWITHTLLLSLNSTNRGQQTLPFRASALHGGHGFDTLDKALVVWQDPAWPNKEADLAANPKAKNPNIHRRVDIIIAPWRTVGCAVAGWSGGTTFQRDLRRYAKNVKGWKFDSSGVRSRVNGEVVDVEGWQDYRGKIGEGRAKTMLEAERRVFEGLGLEFIEPDERCTG
;
A
#
# COMPACT_ATOMS: atom_id res chain seq x y z
N MET A 1 -66.35 -25.93 -38.74
CA MET A 1 -66.54 -27.29 -39.29
C MET A 1 -65.17 -27.92 -39.37
N ASP A 2 -64.76 -28.46 -38.23
CA ASP A 2 -64.24 -29.83 -38.07
C ASP A 2 -63.42 -30.41 -39.23
N ASN A 3 -62.12 -30.62 -39.01
CA ASN A 3 -61.69 -31.91 -38.48
C ASN A 3 -60.18 -31.95 -38.15
N ASP A 4 -60.00 -32.32 -36.89
CA ASP A 4 -58.91 -33.04 -36.23
C ASP A 4 -58.09 -33.99 -37.15
N VAL A 5 -56.76 -33.85 -37.10
CA VAL A 5 -55.83 -34.96 -37.37
C VAL A 5 -54.79 -34.95 -36.27
N SER A 6 -55.02 -35.84 -35.32
CA SER A 6 -54.12 -36.26 -34.26
C SER A 6 -53.07 -37.21 -34.86
N THR A 7 -51.79 -36.92 -34.65
CA THR A 7 -50.69 -37.87 -34.84
C THR A 7 -49.88 -37.92 -33.55
N GLU A 8 -50.07 -38.99 -32.80
CA GLU A 8 -49.18 -39.42 -31.72
C GLU A 8 -47.76 -39.62 -32.27
N SER A 9 -46.76 -39.17 -31.51
CA SER A 9 -45.36 -39.53 -31.68
C SER A 9 -44.83 -40.01 -30.33
N PRO A 10 -43.99 -41.06 -30.31
CA PRO A 10 -43.76 -41.85 -29.11
C PRO A 10 -42.82 -41.17 -28.13
N ASP A 11 -43.17 -41.41 -26.87
CA ASP A 11 -42.43 -41.17 -25.64
C ASP A 11 -41.02 -41.78 -25.74
N ASP A 12 -39.99 -40.94 -25.89
CA ASP A 12 -38.58 -41.31 -25.82
C ASP A 12 -38.00 -40.72 -24.52
N THR A 13 -38.51 -41.21 -23.39
CA THR A 13 -37.99 -40.96 -22.04
C THR A 13 -36.71 -41.78 -21.84
N ALA A 14 -35.63 -41.32 -22.47
CA ALA A 14 -34.28 -41.66 -22.00
C ALA A 14 -34.09 -41.00 -20.63
N SER A 15 -34.32 -41.75 -19.57
CA SER A 15 -34.03 -41.36 -18.19
C SER A 15 -32.56 -40.94 -18.07
N LYS A 16 -32.31 -39.62 -18.08
CA LYS A 16 -31.04 -39.08 -17.58
C LYS A 16 -30.91 -39.61 -16.15
N GLN A 17 -29.94 -40.48 -15.91
CA GLN A 17 -29.58 -40.89 -14.55
C GLN A 17 -29.31 -39.63 -13.75
N GLN A 18 -30.21 -39.32 -12.83
CA GLN A 18 -30.07 -38.19 -11.93
C GLN A 18 -28.99 -38.56 -10.92
N LEU A 19 -27.96 -37.73 -10.80
CA LEU A 19 -26.86 -37.93 -9.87
C LEU A 19 -27.42 -38.07 -8.45
N ASP A 20 -27.13 -39.18 -7.77
CA ASP A 20 -27.53 -39.42 -6.38
C ASP A 20 -26.30 -39.43 -5.47
N LEU A 21 -26.27 -38.50 -4.52
CA LEU A 21 -25.19 -38.26 -3.56
C LEU A 21 -25.62 -38.59 -2.13
N SER A 22 -26.75 -39.25 -1.93
CA SER A 22 -27.31 -39.60 -0.61
C SER A 22 -26.39 -40.49 0.24
N SER A 23 -25.46 -41.22 -0.39
CA SER A 23 -24.48 -42.06 0.29
C SER A 23 -23.24 -41.31 0.81
N LEU A 24 -23.10 -40.02 0.50
CA LEU A 24 -21.97 -39.22 0.99
C LEU A 24 -22.15 -38.82 2.45
N PRO A 25 -21.04 -38.59 3.19
CA PRO A 25 -21.12 -37.98 4.51
C PRO A 25 -21.52 -36.49 4.42
N PRO A 26 -21.87 -35.83 5.54
CA PRO A 26 -22.34 -34.45 5.53
C PRO A 26 -21.40 -33.50 4.78
N VAL A 27 -21.97 -32.77 3.82
CA VAL A 27 -21.27 -31.85 2.92
C VAL A 27 -21.55 -30.42 3.36
N PHE A 28 -20.49 -29.63 3.57
CA PHE A 28 -20.59 -28.20 3.81
C PHE A 28 -20.03 -27.44 2.61
N VAL A 29 -20.71 -26.40 2.18
CA VAL A 29 -20.24 -25.51 1.11
C VAL A 29 -19.63 -24.28 1.76
N SER A 30 -18.35 -24.02 1.49
CA SER A 30 -17.67 -22.85 2.05
C SER A 30 -18.17 -21.57 1.37
N ALA A 31 -18.90 -20.74 2.12
CA ALA A 31 -19.46 -19.47 1.66
C ALA A 31 -18.41 -18.35 1.51
N SER A 32 -17.20 -18.54 2.06
CA SER A 32 -16.10 -17.57 2.13
C SER A 32 -15.71 -16.95 0.79
N GLN A 33 -16.08 -17.59 -0.33
CA GLN A 33 -15.72 -17.18 -1.69
C GLN A 33 -16.95 -16.90 -2.59
N PHE A 34 -18.14 -16.83 -1.99
CA PHE A 34 -19.38 -16.48 -2.68
C PHE A 34 -20.01 -15.18 -2.14
N GLU A 35 -19.33 -14.45 -1.26
CA GLU A 35 -19.85 -13.24 -0.60
C GLU A 35 -20.34 -12.14 -1.57
N LYS A 36 -19.90 -12.18 -2.83
CA LYS A 36 -20.34 -11.25 -3.91
C LYS A 36 -21.28 -11.87 -4.95
N HIS A 37 -21.34 -13.19 -5.01
CA HIS A 37 -22.18 -13.96 -5.94
C HIS A 37 -22.95 -15.00 -5.12
N LEU A 38 -23.83 -14.51 -4.23
CA LEU A 38 -24.72 -15.36 -3.44
C LEU A 38 -25.60 -16.24 -4.33
N ASP A 39 -25.91 -15.78 -5.54
CA ASP A 39 -26.65 -16.54 -6.54
C ASP A 39 -25.88 -17.82 -6.95
N ASP A 40 -24.56 -17.75 -7.18
CA ASP A 40 -23.73 -18.92 -7.50
C ASP A 40 -23.65 -19.92 -6.33
N LEU A 41 -23.66 -19.42 -5.08
CA LEU A 41 -23.70 -20.29 -3.89
C LEU A 41 -25.04 -21.01 -3.80
N HIS A 42 -26.13 -20.27 -3.98
CA HIS A 42 -27.48 -20.82 -3.96
C HIS A 42 -27.67 -21.83 -5.11
N GLU A 43 -27.17 -21.55 -6.31
CA GLU A 43 -27.22 -22.50 -7.45
C GLU A 43 -26.43 -23.78 -7.16
N LEU A 44 -25.28 -23.66 -6.46
CA LEU A 44 -24.49 -24.82 -6.07
C LEU A 44 -25.18 -25.65 -4.97
N GLU A 45 -25.74 -24.99 -3.94
CA GLU A 45 -26.49 -25.63 -2.87
C GLU A 45 -27.79 -26.27 -3.37
N GLU A 46 -28.53 -25.59 -4.25
CA GLU A 46 -29.72 -26.11 -4.91
C GLU A 46 -29.37 -27.32 -5.78
N GLY A 47 -28.30 -27.24 -6.57
CA GLY A 47 -27.81 -28.37 -7.36
C GLY A 47 -27.40 -29.57 -6.50
N LEU A 48 -26.77 -29.36 -5.34
CA LEU A 48 -26.42 -30.42 -4.40
C LEU A 48 -27.66 -31.02 -3.74
N ALA A 49 -28.66 -30.21 -3.42
CA ALA A 49 -29.94 -30.66 -2.89
C ALA A 49 -30.74 -31.49 -3.91
N GLU A 50 -30.77 -31.07 -5.18
CA GLU A 50 -31.37 -31.81 -6.30
C GLU A 50 -30.71 -33.18 -6.53
N ALA A 51 -29.43 -33.30 -6.16
CA ALA A 51 -28.65 -34.54 -6.22
C ALA A 51 -28.73 -35.36 -4.92
N ASN A 52 -29.63 -35.03 -3.99
CA ASN A 52 -29.79 -35.68 -2.68
C ASN A 52 -28.51 -35.68 -1.80
N ALA A 53 -27.60 -34.71 -1.96
CA ALA A 53 -26.44 -34.61 -1.09
C ALA A 53 -26.87 -34.19 0.33
N PRO A 54 -26.34 -34.82 1.41
CA PRO A 54 -26.65 -34.41 2.78
C PRO A 54 -25.90 -33.12 3.14
N LEU A 55 -26.50 -31.97 2.82
CA LEU A 55 -25.97 -30.65 3.13
C LEU A 55 -26.05 -30.35 4.64
N THR A 56 -24.97 -29.82 5.20
CA THR A 56 -24.95 -29.23 6.55
C THR A 56 -24.45 -27.80 6.48
N TYR A 57 -25.04 -26.93 7.30
CA TYR A 57 -24.61 -25.54 7.48
C TYR A 57 -23.72 -25.38 8.74
N ASP A 58 -23.50 -26.46 9.48
CA ASP A 58 -22.53 -26.52 10.57
C ASP A 58 -21.25 -27.22 10.07
N ILE A 59 -20.18 -26.44 9.95
CA ILE A 59 -18.87 -26.96 9.56
C ILE A 59 -18.33 -27.98 10.58
N HIS A 60 -18.80 -27.98 11.83
CA HIS A 60 -18.46 -29.00 12.81
C HIS A 60 -19.13 -30.36 12.54
N GLU A 61 -20.17 -30.42 11.71
CA GLU A 61 -20.78 -31.69 11.30
C GLU A 61 -20.22 -32.18 9.95
N ALA A 62 -19.62 -31.26 9.18
CA ALA A 62 -19.12 -31.50 7.83
C ALA A 62 -17.90 -32.43 7.76
N ARG A 63 -18.00 -33.50 6.97
CA ARG A 63 -16.84 -34.35 6.65
C ARG A 63 -16.25 -34.04 5.28
N ILE A 64 -17.08 -33.53 4.38
CA ILE A 64 -16.65 -33.00 3.09
C ILE A 64 -16.94 -31.50 3.11
N VAL A 65 -15.94 -30.70 2.77
CA VAL A 65 -16.08 -29.27 2.54
C VAL A 65 -15.83 -29.01 1.07
N LEU A 66 -16.84 -28.50 0.37
CA LEU A 66 -16.67 -28.02 -1.00
C LEU A 66 -16.16 -26.58 -0.98
N SER A 67 -15.02 -26.34 -1.61
CA SER A 67 -14.39 -25.02 -1.68
C SER A 67 -13.78 -24.77 -3.06
N LYS A 68 -13.70 -23.49 -3.45
CA LYS A 68 -12.94 -23.03 -4.63
C LYS A 68 -11.43 -22.96 -4.37
N VAL A 69 -11.01 -23.11 -3.10
CA VAL A 69 -9.62 -22.97 -2.68
C VAL A 69 -8.88 -24.30 -2.82
N THR A 70 -7.68 -24.23 -3.38
CA THR A 70 -6.73 -25.30 -3.67
C THR A 70 -5.48 -25.20 -2.78
N LYS A 71 -5.13 -24.00 -2.30
CA LYS A 71 -3.96 -23.80 -1.44
C LYS A 71 -4.23 -24.22 0.00
N LYS A 72 -3.42 -25.17 0.49
CA LYS A 72 -3.52 -25.75 1.84
C LYS A 72 -3.50 -24.72 2.98
N LYS A 73 -2.65 -23.70 2.90
CA LYS A 73 -2.55 -22.64 3.91
C LYS A 73 -3.85 -21.83 4.01
N ARG A 74 -4.45 -21.51 2.86
CA ARG A 74 -5.71 -20.77 2.81
C ARG A 74 -6.89 -21.62 3.28
N ILE A 75 -6.93 -22.89 2.88
CA ILE A 75 -7.92 -23.85 3.40
C ILE A 75 -7.83 -23.94 4.94
N HIS A 76 -6.61 -23.97 5.48
CA HIS A 76 -6.38 -23.97 6.92
C HIS A 76 -6.97 -22.74 7.62
N PHE A 77 -6.77 -21.58 7.01
CA PHE A 77 -7.29 -20.31 7.47
C PHE A 77 -8.81 -20.24 7.37
N ASP A 78 -9.40 -20.59 6.24
CA ASP A 78 -10.87 -20.58 6.04
C ASP A 78 -11.58 -21.52 7.02
N LEU A 79 -11.03 -22.71 7.27
CA LEU A 79 -11.56 -23.64 8.27
C LEU A 79 -11.50 -23.06 9.70
N ARG A 80 -10.47 -22.25 10.01
CA ARG A 80 -10.30 -21.60 11.32
C ARG A 80 -11.20 -20.37 11.48
N GLU A 81 -11.19 -19.47 10.52
CA GLU A 81 -11.84 -18.16 10.62
C GLU A 81 -13.34 -18.26 10.36
N ASN A 82 -13.74 -18.94 9.29
CA ASN A 82 -15.14 -19.04 8.88
C ASN A 82 -15.88 -20.21 9.53
N GLY A 83 -15.13 -21.17 10.10
CA GLY A 83 -15.72 -22.34 10.74
C GLY A 83 -15.24 -22.69 12.15
N GLY A 84 -14.26 -21.98 12.72
CA GLY A 84 -13.77 -22.28 14.07
C GLY A 84 -13.12 -23.67 14.23
N VAL A 85 -12.87 -24.39 13.13
CA VAL A 85 -12.31 -25.74 13.13
C VAL A 85 -10.80 -25.68 12.97
N TRP A 86 -10.08 -26.13 13.99
CA TRP A 86 -8.64 -26.31 13.91
C TRP A 86 -8.34 -27.68 13.31
N THR A 87 -7.42 -27.72 12.35
CA THR A 87 -7.00 -28.97 11.73
C THR A 87 -5.48 -29.12 11.75
N GLU A 88 -4.99 -30.36 11.71
CA GLU A 88 -3.60 -30.69 11.40
C GLU A 88 -3.57 -31.44 10.06
N GLU A 89 -2.63 -31.09 9.19
CA GLU A 89 -2.52 -31.72 7.88
C GLU A 89 -2.12 -33.19 8.03
N VAL A 90 -2.91 -34.08 7.43
CA VAL A 90 -2.56 -35.50 7.33
C VAL A 90 -1.91 -35.73 5.97
N PRO A 91 -0.63 -36.17 5.91
CA PRO A 91 0.01 -36.49 4.63
C PRO A 91 -0.78 -37.56 3.89
N THR A 92 -1.14 -37.29 2.63
CA THR A 92 -1.91 -38.17 1.74
C THR A 92 -1.27 -39.56 1.51
N GLU A 93 0.00 -39.73 1.88
CA GLU A 93 0.75 -41.00 1.89
C GLU A 93 0.23 -42.03 2.92
N GLN A 94 -0.53 -41.63 3.94
CA GLN A 94 -1.01 -42.55 4.99
C GLN A 94 -2.29 -43.31 4.61
N LEU A 95 -3.09 -42.82 3.65
CA LEU A 95 -4.30 -43.53 3.16
C LEU A 95 -3.96 -44.68 2.20
N LYS A 96 -2.84 -44.60 1.47
CA LYS A 96 -2.40 -45.64 0.53
C LYS A 96 -1.86 -46.91 1.21
N LYS A 97 -1.64 -46.90 2.52
CA LYS A 97 -1.16 -48.07 3.29
C LYS A 97 -2.27 -48.98 3.82
N SER A 98 -3.53 -48.58 3.74
CA SER A 98 -4.66 -49.40 4.20
C SER A 98 -5.26 -50.30 3.11
N GLU A 99 -4.98 -50.04 1.83
CA GLU A 99 -5.54 -50.83 0.70
C GLU A 99 -4.48 -51.63 -0.07
N ASN A 100 -3.18 -51.31 0.05
CA ASN A 100 -2.11 -52.05 -0.61
C ASN A 100 -1.39 -53.01 0.34
N MET A 101 -2.08 -54.10 0.71
CA MET A 101 -1.44 -55.34 1.10
C MET A 101 -2.06 -56.50 0.34
N LYS A 102 -1.93 -56.45 -0.99
CA LYS A 102 -1.92 -57.58 -1.92
C LYS A 102 -1.25 -57.14 -3.22
N ASP A 103 -0.20 -57.88 -3.56
CA ASP A 103 0.47 -58.01 -4.85
C ASP A 103 1.43 -56.89 -5.32
N LEU A 104 2.72 -57.18 -5.13
CA LEU A 104 3.83 -56.78 -6.01
C LEU A 104 3.69 -57.51 -7.35
N ASP A 105 3.85 -56.84 -8.50
CA ASP A 105 5.13 -56.83 -9.24
C ASP A 105 5.12 -55.97 -10.54
N SER A 106 6.29 -55.39 -10.84
CA SER A 106 6.83 -54.97 -12.15
C SER A 106 6.27 -53.77 -12.98
N LEU A 107 7.05 -52.68 -12.93
CA LEU A 107 7.59 -51.80 -14.00
C LEU A 107 6.96 -51.76 -15.42
N GLU A 108 6.50 -50.58 -15.87
CA GLU A 108 7.07 -49.74 -16.96
C GLU A 108 6.18 -48.52 -17.30
N SER A 109 6.80 -47.39 -17.66
CA SER A 109 6.15 -46.17 -18.18
C SER A 109 6.29 -46.08 -19.70
N PRO A 110 5.41 -45.36 -20.43
CA PRO A 110 5.89 -44.09 -21.01
C PRO A 110 4.83 -42.94 -21.12
N ARG A 111 5.33 -41.69 -21.13
CA ARG A 111 4.61 -40.47 -21.55
C ARG A 111 4.43 -40.44 -23.10
N PRO A 112 3.58 -39.56 -23.67
CA PRO A 112 4.08 -38.25 -24.10
C PRO A 112 3.12 -37.02 -24.06
N THR A 113 3.79 -35.88 -24.04
CA THR A 113 3.53 -34.44 -24.26
C THR A 113 2.44 -33.92 -25.24
N LYS A 114 2.00 -32.66 -25.02
CA LYS A 114 1.81 -31.52 -25.99
C LYS A 114 1.59 -30.22 -25.17
N LYS A 115 2.43 -29.16 -25.17
CA LYS A 115 2.76 -28.09 -26.15
C LYS A 115 1.56 -27.29 -26.71
N VAL A 116 1.41 -26.03 -26.26
CA VAL A 116 0.66 -24.95 -26.93
C VAL A 116 1.52 -23.67 -26.93
N LYS A 117 1.34 -22.87 -27.98
CA LYS A 117 2.18 -21.83 -28.57
C LYS A 117 1.73 -20.43 -28.11
N LEU A 118 2.67 -19.49 -27.98
CA LEU A 118 2.44 -18.07 -27.66
C LEU A 118 2.31 -17.24 -28.96
N GLU A 119 1.46 -16.21 -28.93
CA GLU A 119 1.37 -15.10 -29.90
C GLU A 119 1.73 -13.77 -29.20
N ASP A 120 2.27 -12.83 -30.00
CA ASP A 120 2.86 -11.56 -29.60
C ASP A 120 1.87 -10.55 -28.99
N PRO A 121 2.29 -9.68 -28.05
CA PRO A 121 1.45 -8.59 -27.55
C PRO A 121 1.60 -7.32 -28.40
N LYS A 122 0.47 -6.63 -28.57
CA LYS A 122 0.40 -5.23 -29.04
C LYS A 122 0.71 -4.28 -27.87
N ASP A 123 1.33 -3.15 -28.20
CA ASP A 123 1.64 -2.07 -27.28
C ASP A 123 0.37 -1.49 -26.62
N GLU A 124 0.13 -1.87 -25.36
CA GLU A 124 -0.74 -1.12 -24.46
C GLU A 124 0.13 -0.23 -23.56
N VAL A 125 -0.15 1.07 -23.59
CA VAL A 125 0.47 2.05 -22.70
C VAL A 125 -0.04 1.79 -21.28
N ILE A 126 0.73 1.05 -20.49
CA ILE A 126 0.46 0.86 -19.06
C ILE A 126 0.81 2.18 -18.36
N VAL A 127 -0.22 2.93 -17.96
CA VAL A 127 -0.08 4.04 -17.01
C VAL A 127 0.11 3.42 -15.65
N ILE A 128 1.35 3.36 -15.17
CA ILE A 128 1.64 3.03 -13.79
C ILE A 128 1.27 4.27 -12.97
N ASP A 129 0.23 4.14 -12.15
CA ASP A 129 -0.15 5.14 -11.16
C ASP A 129 0.93 5.22 -10.06
N ASP A 130 1.96 6.04 -10.30
CA ASP A 130 2.82 6.58 -9.26
C ASP A 130 2.05 7.67 -8.49
N GLU A 131 1.09 7.22 -7.68
CA GLU A 131 0.27 8.08 -6.81
C GLU A 131 1.10 8.86 -5.78
N SER A 132 2.41 8.57 -5.63
CA SER A 132 3.29 9.35 -4.76
C SER A 132 3.58 10.78 -5.27
N THR A 133 3.09 11.16 -6.46
CA THR A 133 3.22 12.53 -6.99
C THR A 133 1.98 13.13 -7.65
N ALA A 134 0.77 12.76 -7.21
CA ALA A 134 -0.48 13.31 -7.76
C ALA A 134 -0.65 14.84 -7.54
N SER A 135 -1.04 15.53 -8.62
CA SER A 135 -1.42 16.94 -8.68
C SER A 135 -2.89 17.07 -9.08
N GLU A 136 -3.71 17.52 -8.14
CA GLU A 136 -4.97 18.30 -8.24
C GLU A 136 -5.91 18.00 -9.43
N GLY A 137 -7.00 17.27 -9.15
CA GLY A 137 -8.23 17.20 -9.96
C GLY A 137 -9.44 17.80 -9.23
N GLU A 138 -10.39 18.38 -9.97
CA GLU A 138 -11.59 19.10 -9.48
C GLU A 138 -12.79 18.15 -9.26
N GLU A 139 -13.64 18.48 -8.28
CA GLU A 139 -14.77 17.67 -7.76
C GLU A 139 -16.04 17.70 -8.64
N ALA A 140 -16.73 16.55 -8.73
CA ALA A 140 -18.19 16.49 -8.95
C ALA A 140 -18.79 15.24 -8.27
N ALA A 141 -19.85 15.45 -7.49
CA ALA A 141 -20.48 14.48 -6.59
C ALA A 141 -21.60 13.65 -7.24
N SER A 142 -21.90 12.48 -6.66
CA SER A 142 -23.18 11.77 -6.83
C SER A 142 -23.50 10.87 -5.61
N PRO A 143 -24.78 10.50 -5.39
CA PRO A 143 -25.34 10.21 -4.05
C PRO A 143 -25.53 8.72 -3.70
N ALA A 144 -25.72 8.48 -2.39
CA ALA A 144 -25.85 7.20 -1.68
C ALA A 144 -27.22 6.48 -1.79
N PRO A 145 -27.28 5.20 -1.39
CA PRO A 145 -28.23 4.73 -0.35
C PRO A 145 -27.55 3.71 0.61
N GLY A 146 -28.05 3.24 1.75
CA GLY A 146 -29.34 3.26 2.45
C GLY A 146 -29.35 2.04 3.39
N GLN A 147 -29.47 2.27 4.70
CA GLN A 147 -29.33 1.29 5.79
C GLN A 147 -30.51 0.31 5.95
N ARG A 148 -30.27 -0.87 6.54
CA ARG A 148 -31.07 -1.60 7.59
C ARG A 148 -30.63 -3.08 7.64
N LYS A 149 -30.76 -3.88 8.70
CA LYS A 149 -30.95 -3.78 10.17
C LYS A 149 -30.87 -5.23 10.69
N VAL A 150 -30.22 -5.43 11.84
CA VAL A 150 -30.21 -6.66 12.67
C VAL A 150 -31.60 -6.92 13.29
N PRO A 151 -31.96 -8.15 13.74
CA PRO A 151 -31.74 -8.59 15.15
C PRO A 151 -31.46 -10.12 15.30
N THR A 152 -30.43 -10.59 16.05
CA THR A 152 -30.31 -10.89 17.51
C THR A 152 -31.13 -12.05 18.11
N ALA A 153 -30.42 -12.81 18.98
CA ALA A 153 -30.84 -13.62 20.15
C ALA A 153 -30.84 -15.15 19.95
N LYS A 154 -30.43 -16.02 20.90
CA LYS A 154 -29.85 -15.95 22.26
C LYS A 154 -29.52 -17.39 22.71
N GLU A 155 -28.49 -17.53 23.57
CA GLU A 155 -28.37 -18.34 24.83
C GLU A 155 -29.03 -19.73 24.89
N SER A 156 -28.52 -20.79 25.54
CA SER A 156 -27.34 -21.07 26.37
C SER A 156 -27.46 -22.55 26.81
N SER A 157 -26.36 -23.18 27.22
CA SER A 157 -26.17 -23.84 28.53
C SER A 157 -25.20 -25.02 28.44
N ALA A 158 -24.32 -25.07 29.45
CA ALA A 158 -23.18 -25.97 29.56
C ALA A 158 -23.45 -27.09 30.57
N ALA A 159 -22.84 -28.25 30.36
CA ALA A 159 -22.62 -29.26 31.40
C ALA A 159 -21.23 -29.90 31.28
N LYS A 160 -20.68 -30.26 32.44
CA LYS A 160 -19.27 -30.56 32.76
C LYS A 160 -18.77 -31.95 32.29
N VAL A 161 -17.53 -31.93 31.80
CA VAL A 161 -16.34 -32.75 32.15
C VAL A 161 -16.42 -34.29 32.03
N ARG A 162 -15.53 -34.85 31.18
CA ARG A 162 -14.66 -36.02 31.48
C ARG A 162 -13.65 -36.23 30.33
N THR A 163 -12.36 -36.23 30.64
CA THR A 163 -11.28 -36.73 29.77
C THR A 163 -11.14 -38.24 29.90
N PRO A 164 -10.91 -38.96 28.78
CA PRO A 164 -9.94 -40.06 28.81
C PRO A 164 -8.95 -40.03 27.63
N SER A 165 -7.84 -40.71 27.90
CA SER A 165 -6.65 -41.11 27.11
C SER A 165 -6.89 -41.64 25.68
N PRO A 166 -5.84 -41.69 24.83
CA PRO A 166 -5.97 -41.81 23.37
C PRO A 166 -6.45 -43.20 22.96
N THR A 167 -7.52 -43.23 22.19
CA THR A 167 -8.11 -44.43 21.56
C THR A 167 -7.73 -44.43 20.06
N PRO A 168 -7.73 -45.59 19.36
CA PRO A 168 -7.25 -45.73 17.99
C PRO A 168 -8.08 -44.92 16.99
N LEU A 169 -7.40 -44.46 15.93
CA LEU A 169 -7.93 -43.61 14.85
C LEU A 169 -9.27 -44.13 14.31
N LYS A 170 -10.33 -43.32 14.45
CA LYS A 170 -11.60 -43.50 13.75
C LYS A 170 -11.62 -42.54 12.56
N GLU A 171 -12.15 -42.98 11.41
CA GLU A 171 -12.37 -42.13 10.22
C GLU A 171 -13.30 -40.92 10.48
N GLU A 172 -13.91 -40.87 11.67
CA GLU A 172 -14.85 -39.85 12.10
C GLU A 172 -14.22 -38.47 12.37
N ASP A 173 -12.89 -38.38 12.50
CA ASP A 173 -12.15 -37.13 12.83
C ASP A 173 -11.53 -36.41 11.60
N LEU A 174 -11.72 -36.96 10.40
CA LEU A 174 -11.11 -36.45 9.17
C LEU A 174 -12.06 -35.48 8.46
N ILE A 175 -11.51 -34.35 8.01
CA ILE A 175 -12.18 -33.40 7.12
C ILE A 175 -11.48 -33.38 5.76
N ARG A 176 -12.26 -33.62 4.70
CA ARG A 176 -11.80 -33.60 3.32
C ARG A 176 -12.28 -32.31 2.68
N VAL A 177 -11.36 -31.47 2.23
CA VAL A 177 -11.70 -30.27 1.46
C VAL A 177 -11.49 -30.58 0.00
N VAL A 178 -12.58 -30.51 -0.76
CA VAL A 178 -12.67 -30.96 -2.15
C VAL A 178 -13.02 -29.77 -3.01
N HIS A 179 -12.37 -29.68 -4.17
CA HIS A 179 -12.59 -28.58 -5.11
C HIS A 179 -14.00 -28.66 -5.73
N ILE A 180 -14.67 -27.52 -5.93
CA ILE A 180 -16.05 -27.48 -6.45
C ILE A 180 -16.22 -28.13 -7.83
N ASP A 181 -15.15 -28.20 -8.63
CA ASP A 181 -15.17 -28.85 -9.96
C ASP A 181 -15.56 -30.33 -9.88
N TRP A 182 -15.33 -30.97 -8.73
CA TRP A 182 -15.80 -32.33 -8.47
C TRP A 182 -17.31 -32.46 -8.68
N PHE A 183 -18.08 -31.49 -8.19
CA PHE A 183 -19.53 -31.52 -8.31
C PHE A 183 -19.98 -31.26 -9.75
N ALA A 184 -19.35 -30.29 -10.43
CA ALA A 184 -19.63 -29.98 -11.84
C ALA A 184 -19.36 -31.20 -12.75
N GLU A 185 -18.23 -31.88 -12.55
CA GLU A 185 -17.87 -33.07 -13.33
C GLU A 185 -18.75 -34.28 -12.96
N SER A 186 -19.12 -34.45 -11.69
CA SER A 186 -20.06 -35.50 -11.25
C SER A 186 -21.45 -35.29 -11.87
N LYS A 187 -21.94 -34.03 -11.91
CA LYS A 187 -23.21 -33.67 -12.56
C LYS A 187 -23.19 -33.91 -14.07
N LYS A 188 -22.05 -33.65 -14.72
CA LYS A 188 -21.85 -33.92 -16.15
C LYS A 188 -21.81 -35.42 -16.48
N ARG A 189 -21.21 -36.23 -15.61
CA ARG A 189 -21.09 -37.69 -15.77
C ARG A 189 -22.35 -38.45 -15.35
N GLY A 190 -23.21 -37.84 -14.54
CA GLY A 190 -24.39 -38.50 -13.94
C GLY A 190 -24.03 -39.52 -12.84
N VAL A 191 -22.75 -39.63 -12.48
CA VAL A 191 -22.21 -40.49 -11.42
C VAL A 191 -21.13 -39.74 -10.63
N PRO A 192 -20.97 -39.99 -9.32
CA PRO A 192 -19.98 -39.31 -8.50
C PRO A 192 -18.56 -39.61 -8.99
N ALA A 193 -17.80 -38.56 -9.30
CA ALA A 193 -16.38 -38.70 -9.61
C ALA A 193 -15.59 -39.10 -8.34
N PRO A 194 -14.43 -39.77 -8.46
CA PRO A 194 -13.57 -40.03 -7.31
C PRO A 194 -13.20 -38.74 -6.59
N LEU A 195 -13.44 -38.67 -5.28
CA LEU A 195 -13.18 -37.45 -4.48
C LEU A 195 -11.67 -37.17 -4.36
N GLU A 196 -10.85 -38.22 -4.44
CA GLU A 196 -9.40 -38.18 -4.31
C GLU A 196 -8.73 -37.36 -5.42
N ASP A 197 -9.33 -37.32 -6.60
CA ASP A 197 -8.81 -36.58 -7.77
C ASP A 197 -9.00 -35.05 -7.64
N TYR A 198 -9.88 -34.63 -6.74
CA TYR A 198 -10.23 -33.21 -6.50
C TYR A 198 -9.95 -32.77 -5.06
N LEU A 199 -9.23 -33.61 -4.29
CA LEU A 199 -8.91 -33.36 -2.90
C LEU A 199 -7.85 -32.25 -2.79
N SER A 200 -8.27 -31.10 -2.26
CA SER A 200 -7.39 -29.94 -2.04
C SER A 200 -6.69 -29.99 -0.68
N TYR A 201 -7.35 -30.57 0.33
CA TYR A 201 -6.77 -30.73 1.67
C TYR A 201 -7.40 -31.88 2.44
N LEU A 202 -6.57 -32.58 3.22
CA LEU A 202 -6.99 -33.59 4.19
C LEU A 202 -6.50 -33.16 5.57
N GLY A 203 -7.43 -32.77 6.43
CA GLY A 203 -7.15 -32.34 7.79
C GLY A 203 -7.68 -33.33 8.81
N ARG A 204 -6.93 -33.53 9.89
CA ARG A 204 -7.47 -34.10 11.12
C ARG A 204 -7.93 -32.97 12.02
N ARG A 205 -9.15 -33.04 12.54
CA ARG A 205 -9.64 -32.04 13.49
C ARG A 205 -8.86 -32.12 14.79
N VAL A 206 -8.39 -30.97 15.27
CA VAL A 206 -7.70 -30.83 16.56
C VAL A 206 -8.41 -29.80 17.43
N PRO A 207 -8.38 -29.96 18.76
CA PRO A 207 -8.87 -28.92 19.65
C PRO A 207 -8.06 -27.64 19.47
N ARG A 208 -8.73 -26.48 19.64
CA ARG A 208 -8.08 -25.17 19.61
C ARG A 208 -6.83 -25.18 20.52
N PRO A 209 -5.63 -24.83 20.01
CA PRO A 209 -4.44 -24.73 20.84
C PRO A 209 -4.68 -23.76 21.99
N VAL A 210 -4.59 -24.26 23.22
CA VAL A 210 -4.74 -23.43 24.42
C VAL A 210 -3.47 -22.58 24.53
N ALA A 211 -3.61 -21.25 24.51
CA ALA A 211 -2.52 -20.34 24.80
C ALA A 211 -1.94 -20.68 26.18
N ALA A 212 -0.60 -20.72 26.28
CA ALA A 212 0.09 -21.02 27.52
C ALA A 212 -0.38 -20.10 28.67
N PRO A 213 -0.64 -20.63 29.88
CA PRO A 213 -1.17 -19.83 30.98
C PRO A 213 -0.13 -18.81 31.45
N ALA A 214 -0.56 -17.56 31.57
CA ALA A 214 0.16 -16.52 32.28
C ALA A 214 0.42 -16.93 33.74
N THR A 215 1.64 -16.70 34.19
CA THR A 215 2.11 -16.90 35.57
C THR A 215 1.22 -16.23 36.62
N PRO A 216 0.97 -16.87 37.77
CA PRO A 216 0.09 -16.33 38.81
C PRO A 216 0.81 -15.29 39.68
N GLN A 217 0.21 -14.12 39.85
CA GLN A 217 0.57 -13.19 40.93
C GLN A 217 -0.19 -13.56 42.21
N SER A 218 0.57 -13.65 43.30
CA SER A 218 0.10 -13.93 44.66
C SER A 218 -0.87 -12.86 45.16
N GLY A 219 -1.90 -13.29 45.88
CA GLY A 219 -3.02 -12.45 46.30
C GLY A 219 -2.80 -11.60 47.54
N SER A 220 -3.86 -10.86 47.88
CA SER A 220 -4.22 -10.58 49.27
C SER A 220 -5.74 -10.49 49.40
N SER A 221 -6.24 -11.29 50.32
CA SER A 221 -7.56 -11.31 50.95
C SER A 221 -8.23 -9.95 51.17
N THR A 222 -9.55 -9.86 51.02
CA THR A 222 -10.51 -9.82 52.17
C THR A 222 -11.97 -9.57 51.74
N SER A 223 -12.84 -10.44 52.23
CA SER A 223 -14.24 -10.23 52.66
C SER A 223 -15.20 -9.33 51.86
N LYS A 224 -16.23 -9.97 51.26
CA LYS A 224 -17.62 -9.46 51.26
C LYS A 224 -18.34 -9.94 52.53
N PRO A 225 -19.38 -9.23 53.01
CA PRO A 225 -20.74 -9.80 52.85
C PRO A 225 -21.79 -8.68 52.59
N PRO A 226 -23.12 -8.94 52.57
CA PRO A 226 -23.82 -9.28 51.33
C PRO A 226 -25.10 -8.46 51.06
N SER A 227 -25.61 -8.60 49.82
CA SER A 227 -27.02 -8.56 49.38
C SER A 227 -28.00 -7.53 49.98
N THR A 228 -28.68 -6.76 49.12
CA THR A 228 -30.15 -6.80 48.99
C THR A 228 -30.63 -6.08 47.73
N GLN A 229 -31.61 -6.68 47.07
CA GLN A 229 -32.30 -6.17 45.89
C GLN A 229 -33.34 -5.10 46.31
N SER A 230 -33.46 -4.01 45.55
CA SER A 230 -34.74 -3.35 45.24
C SER A 230 -34.56 -2.26 44.18
N THR A 231 -35.33 -2.33 43.11
CA THR A 231 -35.76 -1.18 42.28
C THR A 231 -36.90 -0.44 43.02
N PRO A 232 -37.31 0.83 42.72
CA PRO A 232 -37.14 1.56 41.47
C PRO A 232 -36.85 3.08 41.58
N SER A 233 -36.62 3.67 40.40
CA SER A 233 -36.74 5.08 40.03
C SER A 233 -37.67 5.96 40.89
N LYS A 234 -37.09 6.84 41.72
CA LYS A 234 -37.62 8.19 42.08
C LYS A 234 -36.71 9.00 43.04
N ALA A 235 -35.38 8.81 43.00
CA ALA A 235 -34.47 9.48 43.94
C ALA A 235 -33.29 10.24 43.30
N ILE A 236 -33.27 10.39 41.97
CA ILE A 236 -32.16 11.07 41.26
C ILE A 236 -32.54 12.50 40.84
N LEU A 237 -33.84 12.83 40.75
CA LEU A 237 -34.33 14.17 40.39
C LEU A 237 -34.44 15.14 41.58
N ASP A 238 -34.45 14.64 42.81
CA ASP A 238 -34.52 15.49 44.02
C ASP A 238 -33.14 15.82 44.61
N ARG A 239 -32.07 15.19 44.11
CA ARG A 239 -30.68 15.53 44.51
C ARG A 239 -30.03 16.59 43.60
N ALA A 240 -30.64 16.88 42.45
CA ALA A 240 -30.16 17.91 41.51
C ALA A 240 -30.81 19.30 41.73
N LYS A 241 -31.68 19.45 42.74
CA LYS A 241 -32.35 20.71 43.09
C LYS A 241 -31.79 21.40 44.34
N GLU A 242 -30.83 20.80 45.04
CA GLU A 242 -30.24 21.36 46.26
C GLU A 242 -28.88 22.06 46.04
N ASP A 243 -28.27 21.96 44.85
CA ASP A 243 -26.96 22.59 44.53
C ASP A 243 -27.07 23.84 43.62
N ALA A 244 -28.23 24.48 43.54
CA ALA A 244 -28.39 25.75 42.83
C ALA A 244 -28.12 26.94 43.76
N PRO A 245 -27.04 27.73 43.57
CA PRO A 245 -26.86 28.96 44.32
C PRO A 245 -27.86 30.02 43.85
N THR A 246 -28.68 30.52 44.78
CA THR A 246 -29.51 31.72 44.59
C THR A 246 -28.66 33.00 44.60
N PRO A 247 -29.02 34.02 43.79
CA PRO A 247 -28.20 35.21 43.59
C PRO A 247 -28.42 36.24 44.70
N SER A 248 -27.33 36.78 45.23
CA SER A 248 -27.36 38.02 46.02
C SER A 248 -27.24 39.24 45.11
N SER A 249 -28.05 40.22 45.46
CA SER A 249 -28.31 41.50 44.82
C SER A 249 -27.10 42.42 44.76
N THR A 250 -26.88 43.11 43.63
CA THR A 250 -26.69 44.57 43.66
C THR A 250 -27.17 45.19 42.34
N GLN A 251 -28.05 46.17 42.48
CA GLN A 251 -28.55 47.05 41.42
C GLN A 251 -27.48 48.09 41.07
N HIS A 252 -27.33 48.45 39.79
CA HIS A 252 -27.55 49.84 39.34
C HIS A 252 -27.44 50.02 37.82
N SER A 253 -28.53 50.58 37.29
CA SER A 253 -28.66 51.65 36.28
C SER A 253 -28.21 51.45 34.82
N ARG A 254 -29.19 51.70 33.96
CA ARG A 254 -29.13 51.86 32.49
C ARG A 254 -28.80 53.32 32.13
N THR A 255 -28.01 53.55 31.07
CA THR A 255 -28.10 54.66 30.08
C THR A 255 -27.19 54.24 28.89
N THR A 256 -27.63 54.04 27.65
CA THR A 256 -28.02 54.96 26.55
C THR A 256 -27.08 56.13 26.30
N ASP A 257 -26.25 56.00 25.24
CA ASP A 257 -25.92 56.98 24.18
C ASP A 257 -24.48 56.76 23.65
N ARG A 258 -24.28 56.36 22.39
CA ARG A 258 -24.30 57.12 21.13
C ARG A 258 -23.26 58.27 21.07
N PHE A 259 -22.27 58.02 20.20
CA PHE A 259 -21.38 58.95 19.48
C PHE A 259 -20.25 59.67 20.26
N SER A 260 -19.01 59.23 20.05
CA SER A 260 -17.97 60.05 19.37
C SER A 260 -16.66 59.31 19.08
N LYS A 261 -15.92 59.89 18.15
CA LYS A 261 -14.95 59.30 17.21
C LYS A 261 -13.50 59.22 17.72
N ARG A 262 -12.82 58.17 17.23
CA ARG A 262 -11.40 58.05 16.78
C ARG A 262 -10.27 57.98 17.84
N LYS A 263 -9.52 56.86 17.89
CA LYS A 263 -8.29 56.60 17.09
C LYS A 263 -7.68 55.20 17.35
N PHE A 264 -7.19 54.59 16.25
CA PHE A 264 -6.12 53.60 16.10
C PHE A 264 -6.15 52.26 16.85
N SER A 265 -6.34 51.15 16.12
CA SER A 265 -5.31 50.11 15.93
C SER A 265 -5.82 48.98 15.01
N GLN A 266 -4.87 48.28 14.42
CA GLN A 266 -4.91 47.17 13.48
C GLN A 266 -5.93 46.06 13.83
N SER A 267 -6.62 45.49 12.83
CA SER A 267 -6.81 44.03 12.75
C SER A 267 -7.45 43.62 11.41
N SER A 268 -6.96 42.49 10.93
CA SER A 268 -7.40 41.66 9.82
C SER A 268 -8.87 41.25 9.87
N ASN A 269 -9.56 41.36 8.74
CA ASN A 269 -10.79 40.62 8.47
C ASN A 269 -10.52 39.58 7.36
N LYS A 270 -10.59 38.30 7.72
CA LYS A 270 -11.10 37.25 6.83
C LYS A 270 -12.45 36.79 7.38
N PRO A 271 -13.48 36.59 6.55
CA PRO A 271 -14.76 36.09 6.98
C PRO A 271 -14.74 34.57 7.16
N LEU A 272 -15.57 34.12 8.10
CA LEU A 272 -16.00 32.74 8.33
C LEU A 272 -17.03 32.30 7.27
N GLY A 273 -16.95 31.02 6.90
CA GLY A 273 -18.15 30.16 6.87
C GLY A 273 -18.70 29.73 5.51
N VAL A 274 -18.22 28.58 5.02
CA VAL A 274 -19.01 27.47 4.44
C VAL A 274 -18.15 26.23 4.77
N GLY A 275 -18.55 25.20 5.52
CA GLY A 275 -19.83 24.52 5.59
C GLY A 275 -19.60 23.08 5.09
N GLY A 276 -18.86 22.27 5.87
CA GLY A 276 -18.50 20.88 5.54
C GLY A 276 -19.06 19.90 6.57
N SER A 277 -19.96 19.06 6.09
CA SER A 277 -20.89 18.15 6.77
C SER A 277 -20.26 16.81 7.22
N TRP A 278 -20.44 16.44 8.51
CA TRP A 278 -20.58 15.11 9.22
C TRP A 278 -19.58 13.97 8.89
N GLU A 279 -19.13 13.10 9.82
CA GLU A 279 -19.88 12.41 10.88
C GLU A 279 -18.89 11.81 11.91
N ALA A 280 -18.95 12.24 13.17
CA ALA A 280 -18.29 11.55 14.28
C ALA A 280 -19.16 11.68 15.53
N GLY A 281 -19.57 10.52 16.04
CA GLY A 281 -20.46 10.39 17.19
C GLY A 281 -20.01 11.19 18.41
N HIS A 282 -21.00 11.69 19.12
CA HIS A 282 -20.88 12.50 20.34
C HIS A 282 -19.97 11.85 21.40
N HIS A 283 -18.73 12.30 21.47
CA HIS A 283 -18.06 12.60 22.73
C HIS A 283 -17.33 13.93 22.54
N SER A 284 -17.88 14.99 23.12
CA SER A 284 -17.19 16.27 23.26
C SER A 284 -16.00 16.10 24.21
N LYS A 285 -14.90 15.56 23.70
CA LYS A 285 -13.60 15.81 24.31
C LYS A 285 -13.30 17.27 24.03
N HIS A 286 -13.45 18.09 25.06
CA HIS A 286 -12.90 19.44 25.07
C HIS A 286 -11.48 19.39 24.46
N PRO A 287 -11.07 20.37 23.64
CA PRO A 287 -9.67 20.46 23.26
C PRO A 287 -8.87 20.45 24.56
N GLN A 288 -7.94 19.50 24.71
CA GLN A 288 -6.98 19.52 25.80
C GLN A 288 -6.21 20.83 25.65
N LEU A 289 -6.65 21.84 26.41
CA LEU A 289 -5.96 23.10 26.48
C LEU A 289 -4.57 22.77 27.01
N LEU A 290 -3.55 23.21 26.30
CA LEU A 290 -2.17 23.17 26.79
C LEU A 290 -2.22 23.80 28.19
N HIS A 291 -2.03 22.99 29.24
CA HIS A 291 -2.04 23.48 30.60
C HIS A 291 -0.88 24.44 30.72
N ALA A 292 -1.18 25.74 30.68
CA ALA A 292 -0.19 26.74 30.97
C ALA A 292 0.09 26.70 32.47
N THR A 293 1.30 26.28 32.86
CA THR A 293 1.67 26.33 34.27
C THR A 293 1.83 27.79 34.70
N THR A 294 1.64 28.09 35.98
CA THR A 294 1.68 29.47 36.50
C THR A 294 3.02 30.17 36.28
N SER A 295 4.10 29.42 36.03
CA SER A 295 5.41 29.94 35.60
C SER A 295 5.44 30.46 34.16
N GLU A 296 4.47 30.11 33.31
CA GLU A 296 4.41 30.50 31.90
C GLU A 296 3.69 31.83 31.63
N ALA A 297 2.96 32.38 32.61
CA ALA A 297 2.22 33.65 32.45
C ALA A 297 3.03 34.89 32.86
N GLU A 298 4.05 34.74 33.71
CA GLU A 298 4.90 35.85 34.17
C GLU A 298 6.10 36.13 33.23
N SER A 299 6.41 35.22 32.32
CA SER A 299 7.54 35.33 31.39
C SER A 299 7.04 35.64 29.98
N GLY A 300 6.75 36.93 29.71
CA GLY A 300 6.34 37.42 28.38
C GLY A 300 7.30 37.09 27.22
N ASN A 301 8.52 36.63 27.55
CA ASN A 301 9.37 35.75 26.75
C ASN A 301 9.85 34.64 27.70
N SER A 302 9.36 33.40 27.57
CA SER A 302 9.92 32.28 28.35
C SER A 302 11.38 32.08 27.93
N SER A 303 12.29 32.23 28.89
CA SER A 303 13.74 31.98 28.77
C SER A 303 14.09 30.53 28.41
N ASP A 304 13.11 29.63 28.37
CA ASP A 304 13.32 28.19 28.36
C ASP A 304 13.12 27.53 26.98
N LEU A 305 12.67 28.29 25.98
CA LEU A 305 12.58 27.79 24.60
C LEU A 305 13.87 28.10 23.84
N PRO A 306 14.45 27.11 23.14
CA PRO A 306 15.64 27.35 22.32
C PRO A 306 15.34 28.42 21.27
N GLU A 307 16.35 29.20 20.91
CA GLU A 307 16.22 30.15 19.81
C GLU A 307 15.81 29.40 18.53
N PRO A 308 14.75 29.83 17.84
CA PRO A 308 14.31 29.14 16.64
C PRO A 308 15.41 29.22 15.55
N PRO A 309 15.58 28.16 14.74
CA PRO A 309 16.48 28.19 13.60
C PRO A 309 16.15 29.33 12.65
N GLU A 310 17.15 29.80 11.89
CA GLU A 310 17.01 30.95 11.01
C GLU A 310 15.88 30.77 9.98
N TRP A 311 15.74 29.59 9.40
CA TRP A 311 14.66 29.29 8.45
C TRP A 311 13.26 29.36 9.09
N VAL A 312 13.14 29.10 10.39
CA VAL A 312 11.88 29.26 11.15
C VAL A 312 11.62 30.73 11.40
N LYS A 313 12.64 31.51 11.80
CA LYS A 313 12.55 32.96 11.99
C LYS A 313 12.11 33.68 10.70
N GLN A 314 12.62 33.24 9.56
CA GLN A 314 12.29 33.75 8.23
C GLN A 314 10.94 33.25 7.68
N GLY A 315 10.29 32.30 8.37
CA GLY A 315 9.02 31.73 7.90
C GLY A 315 9.15 30.94 6.61
N VAL A 316 10.28 30.24 6.39
CA VAL A 316 10.57 29.49 5.16
C VAL A 316 9.57 28.36 4.98
N LYS A 317 8.65 28.55 4.03
CA LYS A 317 7.58 27.60 3.74
C LYS A 317 8.06 26.38 2.95
N TYR A 318 8.88 26.60 1.92
CA TYR A 318 9.25 25.58 0.95
C TYR A 318 10.43 24.74 1.44
N ALA A 319 10.32 23.42 1.38
CA ALA A 319 11.40 22.53 1.78
C ALA A 319 12.67 22.68 0.92
N CYS A 320 12.54 23.14 -0.33
CA CYS A 320 13.68 23.43 -1.20
C CYS A 320 14.49 24.69 -0.84
N GLN A 321 14.15 25.35 0.27
CA GLN A 321 14.85 26.52 0.81
C GLN A 321 15.44 26.26 2.21
N ARG A 322 15.41 25.01 2.69
CA ARG A 322 15.95 24.65 4.00
C ARG A 322 16.64 23.28 3.96
N PRO A 323 17.81 23.14 4.61
CA PRO A 323 18.46 21.84 4.73
C PRO A 323 17.63 20.92 5.64
N THR A 324 17.50 19.67 5.23
CA THR A 324 16.79 18.59 5.95
C THR A 324 17.69 17.36 5.98
N PRO A 325 18.49 17.17 7.04
CA PRO A 325 19.47 16.09 7.10
C PRO A 325 18.79 14.72 7.14
N LEU A 326 19.53 13.68 6.74
CA LEU A 326 19.05 12.29 6.80
C LEU A 326 18.63 11.87 8.22
N ARG A 327 19.43 12.25 9.23
CA ARG A 327 19.15 11.95 10.63
C ARG A 327 18.64 13.19 11.35
N SER A 328 17.37 13.14 11.75
CA SER A 328 16.75 14.17 12.57
C SER A 328 16.81 13.79 14.05
N PRO A 329 17.05 14.75 14.97
CA PRO A 329 16.89 14.50 16.41
C PRO A 329 15.48 14.05 16.81
N ASN A 330 14.49 14.28 15.93
CA ASN A 330 13.08 14.02 16.16
C ASN A 330 12.56 12.79 15.38
N GLU A 331 13.47 11.93 14.89
CA GLU A 331 13.16 10.79 14.01
C GLU A 331 12.11 9.85 14.59
N ALA A 332 12.15 9.57 15.90
CA ALA A 332 11.17 8.70 16.55
C ALA A 332 9.73 9.22 16.39
N PHE A 333 9.50 10.51 16.66
CA PHE A 333 8.18 11.13 16.48
C PHE A 333 7.81 11.25 15.00
N VAL A 334 8.77 11.62 14.15
CA VAL A 334 8.57 11.69 12.70
C VAL A 334 8.15 10.33 12.13
N SER A 335 8.70 9.22 12.62
CA SER A 335 8.32 7.87 12.19
C SER A 335 6.85 7.55 12.46
N LEU A 336 6.31 8.01 13.60
CA LEU A 336 4.89 7.86 13.95
C LEU A 336 4.01 8.66 12.99
N LEU A 337 4.41 9.89 12.65
CA LEU A 337 3.68 10.71 11.68
C LEU A 337 3.72 10.10 10.27
N LYS A 338 4.82 9.44 9.88
CA LYS A 338 4.91 8.70 8.61
C LYS A 338 3.89 7.57 8.55
N LYS A 339 3.71 6.81 9.64
CA LYS A 339 2.65 5.76 9.72
C LYS A 339 1.26 6.35 9.52
N ILE A 340 0.97 7.49 10.17
CA ILE A 340 -0.33 8.18 9.98
C ILE A 340 -0.49 8.64 8.53
N ARG A 341 0.55 9.22 7.92
CA ARG A 341 0.52 9.64 6.51
C ARG A 341 0.20 8.46 5.58
N THR A 342 0.86 7.32 5.75
CA THR A 342 0.61 6.13 4.94
C THR A 342 -0.82 5.63 5.11
N ALA A 343 -1.36 5.63 6.33
CA ALA A 343 -2.77 5.30 6.51
C ALA A 343 -3.71 6.25 5.77
N ARG A 344 -3.42 7.57 5.74
CA ARG A 344 -4.22 8.54 4.99
C ARG A 344 -4.20 8.29 3.48
N GLU A 345 -3.06 7.87 2.95
CA GLU A 345 -2.92 7.48 1.55
C GLU A 345 -3.81 6.26 1.21
N LEU A 346 -3.75 5.23 2.06
CA LEU A 346 -4.56 4.02 1.89
C LEU A 346 -6.08 4.31 2.01
N THR A 347 -6.49 5.26 2.85
CA THR A 347 -7.89 5.66 3.01
C THR A 347 -8.34 6.79 2.07
N ASN A 348 -7.54 7.13 1.05
CA ASN A 348 -7.87 8.18 0.07
C ASN A 348 -8.06 9.60 0.67
N ASP A 349 -7.33 9.93 1.74
CA ASP A 349 -7.32 11.25 2.39
C ASP A 349 -6.11 12.08 1.91
N GLU A 350 -6.20 12.58 0.67
CA GLU A 350 -5.12 13.36 0.03
C GLU A 350 -4.75 14.62 0.81
N ILE A 351 -5.73 15.28 1.43
CA ILE A 351 -5.53 16.48 2.25
C ILE A 351 -4.68 16.11 3.47
N GLY A 352 -5.01 15.00 4.14
CA GLY A 352 -4.24 14.44 5.22
C GLY A 352 -2.80 14.12 4.80
N VAL A 353 -2.62 13.41 3.68
CA VAL A 353 -1.28 13.09 3.15
C VAL A 353 -0.45 14.36 2.95
N ARG A 354 -1.05 15.39 2.37
CA ARG A 354 -0.38 16.68 2.11
C ARG A 354 0.00 17.41 3.39
N ALA A 355 -0.91 17.44 4.38
CA ALA A 355 -0.69 18.06 5.67
C ALA A 355 0.46 17.38 6.43
N TYR A 356 0.37 16.06 6.64
CA TYR A 356 1.39 15.30 7.36
C TYR A 356 2.75 15.34 6.65
N SER A 357 2.79 15.27 5.32
CA SER A 357 4.07 15.40 4.56
C SER A 357 4.76 16.74 4.81
N THR A 358 3.97 17.82 4.91
CA THR A 358 4.51 19.17 5.20
C THR A 358 5.03 19.24 6.64
N SER A 359 4.26 18.72 7.61
CA SER A 359 4.68 18.69 9.01
C SER A 359 5.93 17.84 9.20
N ILE A 360 5.99 16.65 8.59
CA ILE A 360 7.14 15.73 8.62
C ILE A 360 8.39 16.43 8.09
N ALA A 361 8.30 17.11 6.94
CA ALA A 361 9.44 17.82 6.37
C ALA A 361 9.96 18.94 7.27
N SER A 362 9.06 19.69 7.92
CA SER A 362 9.45 20.76 8.85
C SER A 362 10.05 20.23 10.16
N LEU A 363 9.50 19.13 10.70
CA LEU A 363 10.00 18.48 11.91
C LEU A 363 11.35 17.78 11.67
N ALA A 364 11.52 17.14 10.52
CA ALA A 364 12.77 16.51 10.13
C ALA A 364 13.91 17.53 9.98
N ALA A 365 13.60 18.72 9.46
CA ALA A 365 14.54 19.83 9.31
C ALA A 365 14.85 20.58 10.63
N TYR A 366 14.11 20.29 11.70
CA TYR A 366 14.33 20.95 12.98
C TYR A 366 15.59 20.40 13.67
N PRO A 367 16.62 21.24 13.90
CA PRO A 367 17.96 20.78 14.32
C PRO A 367 18.05 20.44 15.81
N TYR A 368 17.04 20.80 16.59
CA TYR A 368 17.01 20.57 18.03
C TYR A 368 16.03 19.44 18.36
N LYS A 369 16.30 18.73 19.45
CA LYS A 369 15.33 17.79 20.00
C LYS A 369 14.15 18.59 20.55
N LEU A 370 12.94 18.27 20.10
CA LEU A 370 11.72 18.93 20.57
C LEU A 370 11.53 18.67 22.07
N THR A 371 11.24 19.73 22.81
CA THR A 371 10.98 19.69 24.26
C THR A 371 9.60 20.22 24.60
N SER A 372 9.08 21.14 23.79
CA SER A 372 7.79 21.80 24.03
C SER A 372 6.88 21.76 22.79
N PRO A 373 5.57 21.52 22.96
CA PRO A 373 4.59 21.64 21.87
C PRO A 373 4.55 23.04 21.24
N ARG A 374 4.98 24.08 21.97
CA ARG A 374 5.07 25.46 21.47
C ARG A 374 6.08 25.59 20.34
N GLU A 375 7.15 24.79 20.35
CA GLU A 375 8.14 24.77 19.26
C GLU A 375 7.48 24.29 17.96
N ILE A 376 6.65 23.25 18.05
CA ILE A 376 5.96 22.64 16.90
C ILE A 376 5.04 23.66 16.21
N VAL A 377 4.25 24.40 17.00
CA VAL A 377 3.28 25.37 16.44
C VAL A 377 3.98 26.54 15.72
N ARG A 378 5.26 26.80 16.02
CA ARG A 378 6.07 27.81 15.30
C ARG A 378 6.57 27.30 13.94
N LEU A 379 6.58 25.98 13.72
CA LEU A 379 7.08 25.40 12.47
C LEU A 379 6.03 25.53 11.36
N PRO A 380 6.45 25.84 10.12
CA PRO A 380 5.53 25.97 9.00
C PRO A 380 4.89 24.61 8.68
N GLY A 381 3.56 24.62 8.54
CA GLY A 381 2.78 23.41 8.27
C GLY A 381 2.62 22.48 9.47
N CYS A 382 2.99 22.90 10.68
CA CYS A 382 2.76 22.18 11.92
C CYS A 382 1.67 22.88 12.73
N GLU A 383 0.47 22.30 12.74
CA GLU A 383 -0.69 22.87 13.44
C GLU A 383 -0.85 22.28 14.85
N ALA A 384 -1.82 22.81 15.61
CA ALA A 384 -2.16 22.34 16.96
C ALA A 384 -2.38 20.82 17.03
N LYS A 385 -2.90 20.20 15.96
CA LYS A 385 -3.05 18.73 15.87
C LYS A 385 -1.71 18.00 16.04
N ILE A 386 -0.66 18.45 15.36
CA ILE A 386 0.67 17.82 15.45
C ILE A 386 1.28 18.05 16.84
N ALA A 387 1.08 19.25 17.40
CA ALA A 387 1.51 19.56 18.76
C ALA A 387 0.82 18.67 19.81
N ASN A 388 -0.47 18.38 19.66
CA ASN A 388 -1.21 17.48 20.55
C ASN A 388 -0.73 16.03 20.44
N LEU A 389 -0.45 15.55 19.22
CA LEU A 389 0.15 14.21 19.03
C LEU A 389 1.53 14.12 19.69
N PHE A 390 2.30 15.20 19.68
CA PHE A 390 3.58 15.25 20.38
C PHE A 390 3.40 15.21 21.90
N VAL A 391 2.46 15.98 22.46
CA VAL A 391 2.12 15.91 23.90
C VAL A 391 1.77 14.47 24.30
N GLU A 392 0.89 13.84 23.55
CA GLU A 392 0.48 12.46 23.78
C GLU A 392 1.69 11.50 23.77
N TRP A 393 2.53 11.61 22.75
CA TRP A 393 3.74 10.81 22.62
C TRP A 393 4.73 11.03 23.76
N THR A 394 4.98 12.28 24.15
CA THR A 394 5.90 12.59 25.26
C THR A 394 5.41 12.07 26.61
N ASN A 395 4.09 12.05 26.83
CA ASN A 395 3.49 11.58 28.09
C ASN A 395 3.41 10.05 28.19
N THR A 396 3.16 9.38 27.07
CA THR A 396 2.83 7.94 27.07
C THR A 396 3.86 7.06 26.36
N GLY A 397 4.78 7.67 25.60
CA GLY A 397 5.67 6.97 24.67
C GLY A 397 4.97 6.47 23.40
N LYS A 398 3.65 6.70 23.28
CA LYS A 398 2.80 6.15 22.22
C LYS A 398 1.87 7.20 21.64
N VAL A 399 1.28 6.90 20.50
CA VAL A 399 0.23 7.73 19.88
C VAL A 399 -0.94 6.82 19.59
N LYS A 400 -2.07 7.04 20.25
CA LYS A 400 -3.29 6.23 20.13
C LYS A 400 -3.75 6.09 18.69
N ALA A 401 -3.66 7.16 17.90
CA ALA A 401 -3.96 7.11 16.48
C ALA A 401 -3.07 6.10 15.75
N VAL A 402 -1.79 5.94 16.10
CA VAL A 402 -0.92 4.93 15.48
C VAL A 402 -1.29 3.53 15.96
N GLU A 403 -1.56 3.33 17.26
CA GLU A 403 -1.99 2.02 17.78
C GLU A 403 -3.30 1.54 17.12
N GLU A 404 -4.26 2.45 16.94
CA GLU A 404 -5.53 2.14 16.24
C GLU A 404 -5.31 1.76 14.78
N LEU A 405 -4.39 2.44 14.09
CA LEU A 405 -4.05 2.13 12.70
C LEU A 405 -3.34 0.78 12.59
N GLU A 406 -2.43 0.48 13.52
CA GLU A 406 -1.72 -0.81 13.56
C GLU A 406 -2.62 -1.98 13.97
N ALA A 407 -3.66 -1.74 14.77
CA ALA A 407 -4.63 -2.76 15.15
C ALA A 407 -5.73 -3.00 14.10
N ASN A 408 -5.84 -2.14 13.09
CA ASN A 408 -6.87 -2.24 12.06
C ASN A 408 -6.47 -3.25 10.97
N GLU A 409 -7.17 -4.39 10.94
CA GLU A 409 -6.93 -5.48 9.97
C GLU A 409 -7.10 -5.07 8.51
N GLU A 410 -8.13 -4.26 8.21
CA GLU A 410 -8.36 -3.72 6.86
C GLU A 410 -7.15 -2.89 6.39
N LEU A 411 -6.61 -2.02 7.25
CA LEU A 411 -5.43 -1.23 6.91
C LEU A 411 -4.16 -2.07 6.76
N GLN A 412 -4.01 -3.15 7.53
CA GLN A 412 -2.90 -4.08 7.35
C GLN A 412 -2.96 -4.77 5.98
N ILE A 413 -4.15 -5.17 5.53
CA ILE A 413 -4.36 -5.81 4.23
C ILE A 413 -4.17 -4.81 3.09
N LEU A 414 -4.74 -3.60 3.21
CA LEU A 414 -4.51 -2.53 2.24
C LEU A 414 -3.02 -2.20 2.12
N LYS A 415 -2.28 -2.19 3.24
CA LYS A 415 -0.83 -1.98 3.25
C LYS A 415 -0.09 -3.13 2.57
N LEU A 416 -0.47 -4.38 2.82
CA LEU A 416 0.09 -5.56 2.16
C LEU A 416 -0.02 -5.44 0.65
N PHE A 417 -1.21 -5.11 0.14
CA PHE A 417 -1.44 -4.93 -1.30
C PHE A 417 -0.71 -3.73 -1.88
N TYR A 418 -0.71 -2.61 -1.17
CA TYR A 418 0.02 -1.40 -1.59
C TYR A 418 1.54 -1.61 -1.68
N GLU A 419 2.11 -2.53 -0.90
CA GLU A 419 3.53 -2.88 -0.98
C GLU A 419 3.87 -3.77 -2.20
N ILE A 420 2.87 -4.28 -2.93
CA ILE A 420 3.08 -5.01 -4.19
C ILE A 420 3.47 -4.00 -5.27
N TRP A 421 4.59 -4.24 -5.96
CA TRP A 421 4.95 -3.42 -7.11
C TRP A 421 3.79 -3.40 -8.11
N GLY A 422 3.32 -2.19 -8.45
CA GLY A 422 2.33 -1.98 -9.51
C GLY A 422 0.91 -1.92 -9.01
N VAL A 423 0.77 -1.87 -7.69
CA VAL A 423 -0.48 -1.68 -6.99
C VAL A 423 -0.39 -0.36 -6.24
N GLY A 424 -1.04 0.68 -6.76
CA GLY A 424 -1.22 1.95 -6.06
C GLY A 424 -2.30 1.84 -4.96
N ALA A 425 -2.55 2.92 -4.21
CA ALA A 425 -3.55 2.89 -3.14
C ALA A 425 -4.96 2.64 -3.71
N THR A 426 -5.24 3.15 -4.91
CA THR A 426 -6.48 2.88 -5.64
C THR A 426 -6.65 1.40 -5.98
N THR A 427 -5.63 0.76 -6.57
CA THR A 427 -5.68 -0.67 -6.88
C THR A 427 -5.69 -1.55 -5.62
N ALA A 428 -5.00 -1.16 -4.55
CA ALA A 428 -5.04 -1.88 -3.27
C ALA A 428 -6.47 -1.90 -2.68
N ARG A 429 -7.19 -0.77 -2.78
CA ARG A 429 -8.61 -0.68 -2.40
C ARG A 429 -9.49 -1.53 -3.31
N GLU A 430 -9.28 -1.51 -4.62
CA GLU A 430 -10.00 -2.38 -5.56
C GLU A 430 -9.80 -3.87 -5.19
N PHE A 431 -8.57 -4.30 -4.92
CA PHE A 431 -8.27 -5.67 -4.51
C PHE A 431 -9.02 -6.06 -3.24
N TYR A 432 -9.06 -5.16 -2.26
CA TYR A 432 -9.72 -5.43 -0.99
C TYR A 432 -11.26 -5.35 -1.06
N TYR A 433 -11.82 -4.21 -1.49
CA TYR A 433 -13.27 -3.95 -1.47
C TYR A 433 -13.98 -4.60 -2.65
N ASP A 434 -13.42 -4.53 -3.87
CA ASP A 434 -14.11 -4.96 -5.09
C ASP A 434 -13.83 -6.42 -5.42
N ARG A 435 -12.64 -6.93 -5.07
CA ARG A 435 -12.28 -8.34 -5.30
C ARG A 435 -12.34 -9.22 -4.05
N GLY A 436 -12.34 -8.62 -2.86
CA GLY A 436 -12.49 -9.38 -1.61
C GLY A 436 -11.23 -10.10 -1.16
N TRP A 437 -10.08 -9.81 -1.78
CA TRP A 437 -8.82 -10.44 -1.44
C TRP A 437 -8.32 -9.98 -0.07
N ARG A 438 -7.62 -10.86 0.64
CA ARG A 438 -7.09 -10.61 1.99
C ARG A 438 -5.58 -10.85 2.10
N ASP A 439 -5.02 -11.66 1.21
CA ASP A 439 -3.59 -11.97 1.19
C ASP A 439 -3.06 -12.15 -0.25
N LEU A 440 -1.75 -12.41 -0.37
CA LEU A 440 -1.12 -12.68 -1.67
C LEU A 440 -1.59 -14.02 -2.28
N ASP A 441 -2.06 -14.95 -1.46
CA ASP A 441 -2.51 -16.25 -1.93
C ASP A 441 -3.82 -16.12 -2.71
N ASP A 442 -4.75 -15.31 -2.22
CA ASP A 442 -6.00 -14.95 -2.89
C ASP A 442 -5.72 -14.34 -4.27
N ILE A 443 -4.74 -13.43 -4.37
CA ILE A 443 -4.33 -12.81 -5.63
C ILE A 443 -3.83 -13.87 -6.62
N VAL A 444 -2.95 -14.77 -6.18
CA VAL A 444 -2.36 -15.79 -7.05
C VAL A 444 -3.39 -16.83 -7.49
N GLU A 445 -4.35 -17.15 -6.63
CA GLU A 445 -5.31 -18.20 -6.88
C GLU A 445 -6.50 -17.73 -7.72
N PHE A 446 -7.09 -16.59 -7.36
CA PHE A 446 -8.31 -16.08 -7.98
C PHE A 446 -8.04 -14.94 -8.95
N GLY A 447 -6.93 -14.24 -8.77
CA GLY A 447 -6.64 -12.98 -9.46
C GLY A 447 -5.61 -13.03 -10.57
N TRP A 448 -4.78 -14.08 -10.63
CA TRP A 448 -3.54 -14.06 -11.40
C TRP A 448 -3.72 -13.68 -12.88
N GLY A 449 -4.79 -14.22 -13.51
CA GLY A 449 -5.11 -13.94 -14.91
C GLY A 449 -5.64 -12.53 -15.19
N THR A 450 -6.07 -11.81 -14.16
CA THR A 450 -6.62 -10.44 -14.27
C THR A 450 -5.59 -9.35 -13.96
N LEU A 451 -4.44 -9.73 -13.42
CA LEU A 451 -3.35 -8.80 -13.12
C LEU A 451 -2.63 -8.39 -14.39
N THR A 452 -2.17 -7.14 -14.44
CA THR A 452 -1.21 -6.72 -15.47
C THR A 452 0.09 -7.51 -15.33
N ARG A 453 0.86 -7.60 -16.42
CA ARG A 453 2.15 -8.30 -16.40
C ARG A 453 3.08 -7.76 -15.31
N VAL A 454 3.04 -6.45 -15.09
CA VAL A 454 3.89 -5.78 -14.11
C VAL A 454 3.45 -6.09 -12.67
N GLN A 455 2.14 -6.13 -12.40
CA GLN A 455 1.59 -6.59 -11.12
C GLN A 455 1.91 -8.06 -10.84
N GLN A 456 1.84 -8.94 -11.85
CA GLN A 456 2.25 -10.35 -11.70
C GLN A 456 3.72 -10.47 -11.27
N ILE A 457 4.60 -9.65 -11.84
CA ILE A 457 6.02 -9.60 -11.47
C ILE A 457 6.15 -9.08 -10.02
N GLY A 458 5.40 -8.04 -9.66
CA GLY A 458 5.35 -7.50 -8.30
C GLY A 458 4.92 -8.53 -7.25
N VAL A 459 3.89 -9.33 -7.53
CA VAL A 459 3.45 -10.42 -6.65
C VAL A 459 4.52 -11.53 -6.60
N LYS A 460 5.11 -11.88 -7.74
CA LYS A 460 6.11 -12.95 -7.84
C LYS A 460 7.38 -12.67 -7.03
N PHE A 461 7.84 -11.42 -7.01
CA PHE A 461 9.08 -11.00 -6.34
C PHE A 461 8.81 -10.11 -5.12
N TYR A 462 7.62 -10.22 -4.52
CA TYR A 462 7.16 -9.36 -3.42
C TYR A 462 8.19 -9.28 -2.29
N ASP A 463 8.60 -10.42 -1.74
CA ASP A 463 9.56 -10.48 -0.63
C ASP A 463 10.95 -9.95 -1.03
N GLU A 464 11.38 -10.22 -2.26
CA GLU A 464 12.68 -9.78 -2.79
C GLU A 464 12.74 -8.25 -3.00
N PHE A 465 11.64 -7.64 -3.42
CA PHE A 465 11.54 -6.19 -3.62
C PHE A 465 11.41 -5.41 -2.30
N LEU A 466 10.96 -6.06 -1.22
CA LEU A 466 10.94 -5.48 0.12
C LEU A 466 12.32 -5.49 0.79
N ASP A 467 13.22 -6.40 0.37
CA ASP A 467 14.57 -6.44 0.88
C ASP A 467 15.41 -5.25 0.36
N LEU A 468 16.02 -4.52 1.31
CA LEU A 468 16.74 -3.29 0.99
C LEU A 468 18.12 -3.58 0.39
N ILE A 469 18.52 -2.76 -0.57
CA ILE A 469 19.76 -2.88 -1.33
C ILE A 469 20.89 -2.11 -0.62
N PRO A 470 21.96 -2.77 -0.13
CA PRO A 470 23.10 -2.10 0.50
C PRO A 470 23.88 -1.23 -0.50
N ARG A 471 24.53 -0.17 0.00
CA ARG A 471 25.27 0.79 -0.86
C ARG A 471 26.29 0.15 -1.81
N ALA A 472 27.03 -0.87 -1.36
CA ALA A 472 28.03 -1.54 -2.18
C ALA A 472 27.40 -2.22 -3.40
N GLU A 473 26.20 -2.81 -3.24
CA GLU A 473 25.44 -3.43 -4.33
C GLU A 473 24.89 -2.36 -5.29
N VAL A 474 24.38 -1.24 -4.76
CA VAL A 474 23.95 -0.08 -5.57
C VAL A 474 25.09 0.45 -6.44
N GLU A 475 26.30 0.58 -5.87
CA GLU A 475 27.50 1.05 -6.59
C GLU A 475 27.96 0.07 -7.67
N GLU A 476 27.85 -1.24 -7.41
CA GLU A 476 28.14 -2.29 -8.39
C GLU A 476 27.20 -2.19 -9.59
N ILE A 477 25.89 -2.14 -9.33
CA ILE A 477 24.85 -2.00 -10.37
C ILE A 477 25.11 -0.73 -11.19
N GLY A 478 25.39 0.40 -10.53
CA GLY A 478 25.75 1.65 -11.19
C GLY A 478 26.96 1.53 -12.11
N ARG A 479 27.98 0.76 -11.72
CA ARG A 479 29.18 0.52 -12.54
C ARG A 479 28.88 -0.33 -13.77
N VAL A 480 28.05 -1.36 -13.62
CA VAL A 480 27.65 -2.22 -14.74
C VAL A 480 26.79 -1.44 -15.74
N VAL A 481 25.78 -0.69 -15.27
CA VAL A 481 24.95 0.17 -16.14
C VAL A 481 25.83 1.17 -16.89
N ARG A 482 26.78 1.83 -16.22
CA ARG A 482 27.75 2.72 -16.88
C ARG A 482 28.56 2.00 -17.95
N LYS A 483 29.10 0.82 -17.63
CA LYS A 483 29.91 0.02 -18.56
C LYS A 483 29.13 -0.31 -19.84
N HIS A 484 27.89 -0.76 -19.72
CA HIS A 484 27.03 -1.05 -20.87
C HIS A 484 26.66 0.22 -21.63
N SER A 485 26.39 1.33 -20.93
CA SER A 485 26.12 2.63 -21.55
C SER A 485 27.28 3.14 -22.40
N VAL A 486 28.52 3.01 -21.90
CA VAL A 486 29.74 3.37 -22.64
C VAL A 486 29.92 2.46 -23.85
N ALA A 487 29.67 1.16 -23.71
CA ALA A 487 29.81 0.19 -24.80
C ALA A 487 28.85 0.45 -25.98
N VAL A 488 27.61 0.87 -25.70
CA VAL A 488 26.62 1.18 -26.75
C VAL A 488 26.77 2.59 -27.35
N ARG A 489 27.60 3.43 -26.75
CA ARG A 489 27.95 4.77 -27.25
C ARG A 489 29.46 4.94 -27.26
N ASN A 490 30.00 5.68 -26.29
CA ASN A 490 31.43 5.96 -26.12
C ASN A 490 31.72 6.51 -24.71
N GLU A 491 32.99 6.80 -24.42
CA GLU A 491 33.48 7.31 -23.13
C GLU A 491 32.90 8.67 -22.69
N GLY A 492 32.25 9.41 -23.59
CA GLY A 492 31.57 10.67 -23.28
C GLY A 492 30.32 10.50 -22.40
N ILE A 493 29.82 9.28 -22.21
CA ILE A 493 28.71 8.98 -21.29
C ILE A 493 29.06 9.45 -19.87
N GLN A 494 28.09 10.11 -19.23
CA GLN A 494 28.09 10.33 -17.79
C GLN A 494 26.89 9.63 -17.17
N SER A 495 27.08 9.13 -15.96
CA SER A 495 26.06 8.45 -15.18
C SER A 495 26.18 8.89 -13.73
N LEU A 496 25.05 9.10 -13.06
CA LEU A 496 24.98 9.50 -11.66
C LEU A 496 23.90 8.70 -10.96
N ILE A 497 24.28 7.99 -9.89
CA ILE A 497 23.32 7.33 -8.99
C ILE A 497 22.62 8.43 -8.19
N VAL A 498 21.29 8.45 -8.27
CA VAL A 498 20.43 9.46 -7.64
C VAL A 498 19.60 8.83 -6.52
N GLY A 499 18.34 9.24 -6.32
CA GLY A 499 17.44 8.55 -5.42
C GLY A 499 17.84 8.56 -3.95
N GLY A 500 17.41 7.53 -3.22
CA GLY A 500 17.72 7.36 -1.80
C GLY A 500 19.22 7.23 -1.51
N TYR A 501 19.96 6.57 -2.40
CA TYR A 501 21.42 6.42 -2.30
C TYR A 501 22.13 7.78 -2.23
N ARG A 502 21.78 8.70 -3.15
CA ARG A 502 22.42 10.02 -3.22
C ARG A 502 22.08 10.91 -2.03
N ARG A 503 20.93 10.71 -1.39
CA ARG A 503 20.54 11.36 -0.13
C ARG A 503 21.18 10.73 1.12
N GLY A 504 22.12 9.80 0.95
CA GLY A 504 22.91 9.23 2.04
C GLY A 504 22.32 8.01 2.73
N LYS A 505 21.23 7.41 2.22
CA LYS A 505 20.68 6.18 2.82
C LYS A 505 21.72 5.05 2.83
N GLU A 506 21.76 4.29 3.92
CA GLU A 506 22.63 3.11 4.06
C GLU A 506 22.11 1.91 3.25
N ALA A 507 20.80 1.85 3.01
CA ALA A 507 20.18 0.89 2.12
C ALA A 507 19.01 1.54 1.36
N SER A 508 18.80 1.13 0.10
CA SER A 508 17.81 1.70 -0.83
C SER A 508 16.74 0.67 -1.20
N GLY A 509 15.53 1.10 -1.58
CA GLY A 509 14.48 0.18 -2.05
C GLY A 509 14.57 -0.16 -3.55
N ASP A 510 15.45 0.56 -4.26
CA ASP A 510 15.71 0.50 -5.68
C ASP A 510 17.03 1.24 -5.98
N VAL A 511 17.50 1.10 -7.21
CA VAL A 511 18.68 1.80 -7.74
C VAL A 511 18.26 2.76 -8.84
N ASP A 512 18.24 4.05 -8.54
CA ASP A 512 17.97 5.10 -9.53
C ASP A 512 19.27 5.62 -10.16
N ILE A 513 19.37 5.61 -11.50
CA ILE A 513 20.55 6.08 -12.22
C ILE A 513 20.15 7.01 -13.36
N VAL A 514 20.62 8.26 -13.32
CA VAL A 514 20.54 9.17 -14.47
C VAL A 514 21.76 8.94 -15.36
N VAL A 515 21.51 8.70 -16.65
CA VAL A 515 22.53 8.56 -17.70
C VAL A 515 22.30 9.66 -18.74
N SER A 516 23.39 10.27 -19.21
CA SER A 516 23.34 11.33 -20.21
C SER A 516 24.64 11.37 -21.02
N HIS A 517 24.59 12.08 -22.14
CA HIS A 517 25.75 12.34 -22.97
C HIS A 517 25.80 13.83 -23.38
N PRO A 518 26.98 14.49 -23.34
CA PRO A 518 27.10 15.88 -23.76
C PRO A 518 26.73 16.14 -25.24
N ASP A 519 26.99 15.21 -26.15
CA ASP A 519 26.37 15.26 -27.49
C ASP A 519 24.93 14.74 -27.41
N GLU A 520 23.95 15.60 -27.67
CA GLU A 520 22.52 15.27 -27.60
C GLU A 520 22.12 14.16 -28.59
N ASN A 521 22.84 14.02 -29.71
CA ASN A 521 22.59 12.97 -30.69
C ASN A 521 22.86 11.57 -30.10
N GLN A 522 23.77 11.47 -29.13
CA GLN A 522 24.10 10.20 -28.47
C GLN A 522 23.06 9.81 -27.41
N THR A 523 22.22 10.76 -26.96
CA THR A 523 21.19 10.52 -25.95
C THR A 523 19.89 9.97 -26.55
N MET A 524 19.64 10.19 -27.86
CA MET A 524 18.48 9.65 -28.57
C MET A 524 18.45 8.12 -28.48
N ASN A 525 17.29 7.54 -28.16
CA ASN A 525 17.05 6.08 -28.03
C ASN A 525 18.01 5.33 -27.09
N LEU A 526 18.82 6.05 -26.30
CA LEU A 526 19.89 5.44 -25.49
C LEU A 526 19.36 4.40 -24.50
N VAL A 527 18.16 4.61 -23.96
CA VAL A 527 17.55 3.66 -23.02
C VAL A 527 17.32 2.29 -23.66
N THR A 528 16.88 2.25 -24.93
CA THR A 528 16.61 0.98 -25.62
C THR A 528 17.89 0.18 -25.81
N ASP A 529 18.95 0.83 -26.29
CA ASP A 529 20.23 0.18 -26.54
C ASP A 529 20.88 -0.32 -25.24
N ILE A 530 20.80 0.46 -24.16
CA ILE A 530 21.30 0.03 -22.84
C ILE A 530 20.54 -1.19 -22.34
N VAL A 531 19.20 -1.16 -22.39
CA VAL A 531 18.36 -2.28 -21.92
C VAL A 531 18.64 -3.53 -22.74
N SER A 532 18.67 -3.44 -24.08
CA SER A 532 18.99 -4.59 -24.93
C SER A 532 20.36 -5.18 -24.61
N ALA A 533 21.40 -4.35 -24.44
CA ALA A 533 22.73 -4.83 -24.09
C ALA A 533 22.79 -5.50 -22.70
N LEU A 534 22.00 -5.02 -21.74
CA LEU A 534 21.91 -5.59 -20.39
C LEU A 534 21.08 -6.88 -20.35
N GLU A 535 20.03 -6.98 -21.17
CA GLU A 535 19.24 -8.21 -21.37
C GLU A 535 20.08 -9.30 -22.04
N GLU A 536 20.81 -8.98 -23.12
CA GLU A 536 21.70 -9.92 -23.83
C GLU A 536 22.80 -10.48 -22.94
N SER A 537 23.26 -9.70 -21.97
CA SER A 537 24.27 -10.12 -20.98
C SER A 537 23.67 -10.76 -19.71
N GLY A 538 22.35 -10.85 -19.63
CA GLY A 538 21.62 -11.55 -18.58
C GLY A 538 21.46 -10.80 -17.26
N TRP A 539 21.73 -9.48 -17.22
CA TRP A 539 21.54 -8.66 -16.02
C TRP A 539 20.07 -8.27 -15.80
N ILE A 540 19.31 -8.10 -16.89
CA ILE A 540 17.88 -7.79 -16.84
C ILE A 540 17.08 -9.07 -17.11
N THR A 541 16.17 -9.38 -16.18
CA THR A 541 15.27 -10.54 -16.30
C THR A 541 13.89 -10.15 -16.79
N HIS A 542 13.42 -8.95 -16.45
CA HIS A 542 12.12 -8.41 -16.83
C HIS A 542 12.21 -6.90 -17.00
N THR A 543 11.46 -6.36 -17.95
CA THR A 543 11.25 -4.93 -18.13
C THR A 543 9.86 -4.57 -17.61
N LEU A 544 9.80 -3.71 -16.58
CA LEU A 544 8.56 -3.28 -15.91
C LEU A 544 7.92 -2.10 -16.65
N LEU A 545 8.75 -1.17 -17.11
CA LEU A 545 8.36 -0.03 -17.93
C LEU A 545 9.50 0.30 -18.88
N LEU A 546 9.17 0.61 -20.13
CA LEU A 546 10.08 1.24 -21.09
C LEU A 546 9.37 2.45 -21.69
N SER A 547 9.96 3.63 -21.52
CA SER A 547 9.38 4.89 -21.97
C SER A 547 10.36 5.62 -22.88
N LEU A 548 9.91 5.97 -24.09
CA LEU A 548 10.64 6.78 -25.09
C LEU A 548 10.05 8.18 -25.23
N ASN A 549 9.54 8.65 -24.11
CA ASN A 549 8.75 9.86 -24.01
C ASN A 549 9.55 11.10 -24.48
N SER A 550 10.77 11.29 -24.00
CA SER A 550 11.68 12.38 -24.39
C SER A 550 12.18 12.23 -25.84
N THR A 551 12.53 11.01 -26.26
CA THR A 551 12.95 10.74 -27.65
C THR A 551 11.80 11.02 -28.63
N ASN A 552 10.58 10.61 -28.33
CA ASN A 552 9.41 10.84 -29.18
C ASN A 552 9.05 12.33 -29.31
N ARG A 553 9.47 13.17 -28.36
CA ARG A 553 9.40 14.64 -28.46
C ARG A 553 10.70 15.28 -28.93
N GLY A 554 11.59 14.50 -29.53
CA GLY A 554 12.84 14.95 -30.15
C GLY A 554 13.75 15.69 -29.19
N GLN A 555 13.89 15.22 -27.94
CA GLN A 555 14.68 15.94 -26.95
C GLN A 555 13.92 16.81 -25.96
N GLN A 556 12.85 17.44 -26.48
CA GLN A 556 12.44 18.77 -26.04
C GLN A 556 11.86 18.77 -24.64
N THR A 557 11.87 19.92 -23.99
CA THR A 557 11.16 20.08 -22.71
C THR A 557 9.68 19.81 -22.94
N LEU A 558 8.99 19.24 -21.96
CA LEU A 558 7.55 18.99 -22.07
C LEU A 558 6.76 20.26 -22.42
N PRO A 559 5.88 20.25 -23.44
CA PRO A 559 5.09 21.42 -23.79
C PRO A 559 4.20 21.86 -22.63
N PHE A 560 4.17 23.17 -22.34
CA PHE A 560 3.48 23.72 -21.16
C PHE A 560 2.01 23.30 -21.03
N ARG A 561 1.28 23.18 -22.17
CA ARG A 561 -0.15 22.85 -22.25
C ARG A 561 -0.48 21.45 -22.79
N ALA A 562 0.49 20.56 -22.98
CA ALA A 562 0.18 19.18 -23.42
C ALA A 562 -0.72 18.42 -22.41
N SER A 563 -0.68 18.84 -21.15
CA SER A 563 -1.39 18.27 -19.99
C SER A 563 -2.90 18.54 -19.92
N ALA A 564 -3.49 19.34 -20.81
CA ALA A 564 -4.91 19.72 -20.71
C ALA A 564 -5.87 18.71 -21.38
N LEU A 565 -5.37 17.85 -22.27
CA LEU A 565 -6.19 16.92 -23.06
C LEU A 565 -6.12 15.46 -22.57
N HIS A 566 -5.07 15.11 -21.84
CA HIS A 566 -4.84 13.79 -21.26
C HIS A 566 -4.28 14.05 -19.86
N GLY A 567 -4.90 13.45 -18.83
CA GLY A 567 -4.63 13.69 -17.40
C GLY A 567 -3.16 14.01 -17.08
N GLY A 568 -2.95 14.98 -16.19
CA GLY A 568 -1.66 15.66 -16.06
C GLY A 568 -0.46 14.71 -15.96
N HIS A 569 0.57 15.00 -16.76
CA HIS A 569 1.83 14.26 -16.67
C HIS A 569 2.45 14.48 -15.28
N GLY A 570 2.93 13.40 -14.66
CA GLY A 570 3.63 13.43 -13.37
C GLY A 570 4.90 14.29 -13.39
N PHE A 571 5.76 14.14 -12.38
CA PHE A 571 6.95 15.00 -12.26
C PHE A 571 8.02 14.76 -13.34
N ASP A 572 7.94 13.65 -14.08
CA ASP A 572 8.94 13.21 -15.04
C ASP A 572 8.30 12.73 -16.35
N THR A 573 8.91 13.12 -17.47
CA THR A 573 8.54 12.66 -18.80
C THR A 573 9.78 12.33 -19.65
N LEU A 574 10.86 11.94 -18.98
CA LEU A 574 12.11 11.51 -19.59
C LEU A 574 11.97 10.11 -20.18
N ASP A 575 12.95 9.75 -21.01
CA ASP A 575 13.15 8.36 -21.42
C ASP A 575 13.62 7.57 -20.21
N LYS A 576 13.04 6.40 -19.98
CA LYS A 576 13.36 5.59 -18.79
C LYS A 576 13.00 4.14 -18.97
N ALA A 577 13.76 3.28 -18.31
CA ALA A 577 13.47 1.88 -18.16
C ALA A 577 13.48 1.52 -16.67
N LEU A 578 12.38 0.92 -16.20
CA LEU A 578 12.27 0.35 -14.87
C LEU A 578 12.38 -1.15 -15.05
N VAL A 579 13.41 -1.77 -14.46
CA VAL A 579 13.79 -3.14 -14.79
C VAL A 579 14.02 -3.98 -13.55
N VAL A 580 13.87 -5.29 -13.72
CA VAL A 580 14.21 -6.29 -12.70
C VAL A 580 15.60 -6.84 -12.98
N TRP A 581 16.52 -6.42 -12.13
CA TRP A 581 17.93 -6.79 -12.16
C TRP A 581 18.18 -8.09 -11.42
N GLN A 582 19.03 -8.96 -11.96
CA GLN A 582 19.55 -10.13 -11.27
C GLN A 582 21.01 -10.34 -11.68
N ASP A 583 21.92 -10.48 -10.71
CA ASP A 583 23.33 -10.75 -11.02
C ASP A 583 23.45 -12.12 -11.73
N PRO A 584 23.96 -12.19 -12.98
CA PRO A 584 24.08 -13.45 -13.72
C PRO A 584 25.23 -14.33 -13.22
N ALA A 585 26.10 -13.86 -12.32
CA ALA A 585 27.18 -14.64 -11.74
C ALA A 585 26.76 -15.26 -10.40
N TRP A 586 26.87 -16.59 -10.26
CA TRP A 586 26.71 -17.26 -8.97
C TRP A 586 27.70 -18.43 -8.82
N PRO A 587 28.14 -18.77 -7.60
CA PRO A 587 29.32 -19.60 -7.36
C PRO A 587 29.35 -20.98 -8.04
N ASN A 588 28.19 -21.60 -8.27
CA ASN A 588 28.09 -22.96 -8.82
C ASN A 588 27.40 -23.01 -10.19
N LYS A 589 27.34 -21.89 -10.91
CA LYS A 589 26.61 -21.77 -12.19
C LYS A 589 26.86 -22.90 -13.18
N GLU A 590 28.12 -23.23 -13.41
CA GLU A 590 28.51 -24.25 -14.39
C GLU A 590 28.06 -25.65 -13.94
N ALA A 591 28.23 -25.98 -12.66
CA ALA A 591 27.82 -27.26 -12.09
C ALA A 591 26.29 -27.39 -12.06
N ASP A 592 25.58 -26.32 -11.68
CA ASP A 592 24.12 -26.29 -11.62
C ASP A 592 23.52 -26.48 -13.02
N LEU A 593 24.06 -25.78 -14.03
CA LEU A 593 23.61 -25.90 -15.42
C LEU A 593 23.96 -27.25 -16.05
N ALA A 594 25.10 -27.84 -15.67
CA ALA A 594 25.48 -29.19 -16.10
C ALA A 594 24.53 -30.26 -15.51
N ALA A 595 24.12 -30.10 -14.25
CA ALA A 595 23.17 -30.99 -13.59
C ALA A 595 21.72 -30.79 -14.10
N ASN A 596 21.33 -29.55 -14.33
CA ASN A 596 20.02 -29.19 -14.86
C ASN A 596 20.15 -27.98 -15.80
N PRO A 597 19.95 -28.15 -17.12
CA PRO A 597 19.99 -27.04 -18.07
C PRO A 597 18.98 -25.91 -17.80
N LYS A 598 18.00 -26.15 -16.92
CA LYS A 598 17.00 -25.16 -16.44
C LYS A 598 17.23 -24.73 -14.99
N ALA A 599 18.45 -24.89 -14.46
CA ALA A 599 18.79 -24.40 -13.14
C ALA A 599 18.47 -22.90 -13.06
N LYS A 600 17.77 -22.52 -11.98
CA LYS A 600 17.39 -21.13 -11.74
C LYS A 600 18.53 -20.42 -11.04
N ASN A 601 18.80 -19.18 -11.46
CA ASN A 601 19.72 -18.31 -10.77
C ASN A 601 19.20 -18.03 -9.35
N PRO A 602 19.97 -18.32 -8.28
CA PRO A 602 19.54 -18.13 -6.90
C PRO A 602 19.71 -16.70 -6.38
N ASN A 603 20.35 -15.81 -7.15
CA ASN A 603 20.56 -14.43 -6.72
C ASN A 603 19.24 -13.66 -6.61
N ILE A 604 19.20 -12.72 -5.69
CA ILE A 604 18.02 -11.87 -5.44
C ILE A 604 17.75 -10.93 -6.62
N HIS A 605 16.48 -10.67 -6.88
CA HIS A 605 16.01 -9.71 -7.87
C HIS A 605 15.94 -8.32 -7.24
N ARG A 606 16.56 -7.34 -7.91
CA ARG A 606 16.54 -5.93 -7.50
C ARG A 606 15.80 -5.08 -8.50
N ARG A 607 15.27 -3.94 -8.05
CA ARG A 607 14.68 -2.93 -8.93
C ARG A 607 15.71 -1.90 -9.30
N VAL A 608 15.81 -1.60 -10.60
CA VAL A 608 16.75 -0.62 -11.14
C VAL A 608 16.01 0.28 -12.12
N ASP A 609 16.13 1.58 -11.90
CA ASP A 609 15.51 2.63 -12.71
C ASP A 609 16.63 3.34 -13.48
N ILE A 610 16.64 3.17 -14.81
CA ILE A 610 17.61 3.78 -15.72
C ILE A 610 16.91 4.95 -16.42
N ILE A 611 17.36 6.17 -16.14
CA ILE A 611 16.74 7.41 -16.61
C ILE A 611 17.68 8.10 -17.60
N ILE A 612 17.18 8.41 -18.79
CA ILE A 612 17.94 9.11 -19.82
C ILE A 612 17.50 10.57 -19.89
N ALA A 613 18.45 11.46 -19.62
CA ALA A 613 18.22 12.91 -19.64
C ALA A 613 19.02 13.57 -20.76
N PRO A 614 18.41 14.44 -21.59
CA PRO A 614 19.14 15.33 -22.48
C PRO A 614 20.06 16.24 -21.67
N TRP A 615 21.28 16.45 -22.14
CA TRP A 615 22.26 17.19 -21.34
C TRP A 615 21.84 18.62 -21.02
N ARG A 616 21.13 19.29 -21.93
CA ARG A 616 20.64 20.66 -21.73
C ARG A 616 19.77 20.85 -20.48
N THR A 617 19.18 19.77 -19.97
CA THR A 617 18.28 19.76 -18.81
C THR A 617 18.66 18.67 -17.80
N VAL A 618 19.93 18.20 -17.84
CA VAL A 618 20.38 17.10 -16.98
C VAL A 618 20.40 17.51 -15.52
N GLY A 619 20.66 18.79 -15.21
CA GLY A 619 20.56 19.32 -13.87
C GLY A 619 19.14 19.20 -13.33
N CYS A 620 18.12 19.48 -14.15
CA CYS A 620 16.71 19.33 -13.78
C CYS A 620 16.35 17.87 -13.49
N ALA A 621 16.84 16.94 -14.31
CA ALA A 621 16.66 15.50 -14.11
C ALA A 621 17.32 15.02 -12.81
N VAL A 622 18.58 15.40 -12.57
CA VAL A 622 19.32 15.06 -11.35
C VAL A 622 18.64 15.64 -10.13
N ALA A 623 18.23 16.91 -10.18
CA ALA A 623 17.48 17.53 -9.10
C ALA A 623 16.20 16.74 -8.83
N GLY A 624 15.39 16.46 -9.87
CA GLY A 624 14.14 15.70 -9.82
C GLY A 624 14.26 14.33 -9.16
N TRP A 625 15.12 13.49 -9.73
CA TRP A 625 15.31 12.09 -9.33
C TRP A 625 16.18 11.91 -8.08
N SER A 626 16.87 12.96 -7.61
CA SER A 626 17.52 12.92 -6.29
C SER A 626 16.54 13.05 -5.12
N GLY A 627 15.28 13.43 -5.35
CA GLY A 627 14.26 13.55 -4.28
C GLY A 627 14.61 14.59 -3.20
N GLY A 628 14.07 14.50 -1.98
CA GLY A 628 12.96 13.63 -1.53
C GLY A 628 11.56 14.12 -1.95
N THR A 629 10.51 13.33 -1.71
CA THR A 629 9.16 13.60 -2.26
C THR A 629 8.62 14.99 -1.94
N THR A 630 8.69 15.40 -0.67
CA THR A 630 8.25 16.75 -0.24
C THR A 630 9.17 17.86 -0.78
N PHE A 631 10.49 17.63 -0.82
CA PHE A 631 11.46 18.55 -1.41
C PHE A 631 11.12 18.85 -2.87
N GLN A 632 10.87 17.80 -3.66
CA GLN A 632 10.49 17.91 -5.07
C GLN A 632 9.15 18.61 -5.27
N ARG A 633 8.15 18.24 -4.46
CA ARG A 633 6.85 18.92 -4.45
C ARG A 633 7.01 20.41 -4.18
N ASP A 634 7.80 20.78 -3.18
CA ASP A 634 8.00 22.17 -2.81
C ASP A 634 8.90 22.94 -3.79
N LEU A 635 9.86 22.28 -4.46
CA LEU A 635 10.63 22.87 -5.57
C LEU A 635 9.70 23.26 -6.73
N ARG A 636 8.78 22.37 -7.12
CA ARG A 636 7.74 22.65 -8.13
C ARG A 636 6.82 23.79 -7.70
N ARG A 637 6.39 23.81 -6.43
CA ARG A 637 5.54 24.87 -5.88
C ARG A 637 6.27 26.20 -5.79
N TYR A 638 7.56 26.21 -5.44
CA TYR A 638 8.40 27.39 -5.43
C TYR A 638 8.53 27.96 -6.84
N ALA A 639 8.89 27.12 -7.83
CA ALA A 639 8.93 27.53 -9.23
C ALA A 639 7.59 28.12 -9.70
N LYS A 640 6.46 27.47 -9.36
CA LYS A 640 5.11 27.96 -9.71
C LYS A 640 4.79 29.30 -9.06
N ASN A 641 4.91 29.40 -7.74
CA ASN A 641 4.35 30.50 -6.96
C ASN A 641 5.28 31.69 -6.82
N VAL A 642 6.60 31.47 -6.91
CA VAL A 642 7.62 32.51 -6.72
C VAL A 642 8.17 32.98 -8.05
N LYS A 643 8.42 32.06 -9.00
CA LYS A 643 8.99 32.39 -10.30
C LYS A 643 7.97 32.51 -11.43
N GLY A 644 6.75 32.01 -11.24
CA GLY A 644 5.78 31.90 -12.33
C GLY A 644 6.22 30.89 -13.39
N TRP A 645 6.98 29.86 -13.01
CA TRP A 645 7.54 28.83 -13.89
C TRP A 645 6.92 27.46 -13.61
N LYS A 646 7.01 26.55 -14.58
CA LYS A 646 6.70 25.13 -14.45
C LYS A 646 8.02 24.36 -14.45
N PHE A 647 8.29 23.63 -13.38
CA PHE A 647 9.47 22.76 -13.21
C PHE A 647 9.05 21.29 -13.29
N ASP A 648 9.83 20.48 -14.01
CA ASP A 648 9.74 19.02 -14.09
C ASP A 648 11.12 18.48 -14.51
N SER A 649 11.34 17.16 -14.47
CA SER A 649 12.64 16.57 -14.80
C SER A 649 13.11 16.81 -16.24
N SER A 650 12.21 17.25 -17.14
CA SER A 650 12.56 17.59 -18.53
C SER A 650 12.99 19.05 -18.72
N GLY A 651 13.00 19.90 -17.69
CA GLY A 651 13.51 21.27 -17.77
C GLY A 651 12.72 22.30 -16.95
N VAL A 652 12.67 23.56 -17.42
CA VAL A 652 11.87 24.65 -16.85
C VAL A 652 11.17 25.44 -17.95
N ARG A 653 9.91 25.85 -17.74
CA ARG A 653 9.13 26.67 -18.69
C ARG A 653 8.44 27.83 -18.01
N SER A 654 8.33 28.96 -18.69
CA SER A 654 7.54 30.10 -18.25
C SER A 654 6.04 29.76 -18.31
N ARG A 655 5.29 30.06 -17.25
CA ARG A 655 3.83 29.87 -17.25
C ARG A 655 3.08 30.95 -18.03
N VAL A 656 3.76 32.05 -18.39
CA VAL A 656 3.17 33.19 -19.09
C VAL A 656 3.03 32.89 -20.58
N ASN A 657 4.12 32.50 -21.23
CA ASN A 657 4.19 32.28 -22.68
C ASN A 657 4.50 30.81 -23.05
N GLY A 658 4.84 29.95 -22.08
CA GLY A 658 5.17 28.54 -22.33
C GLY A 658 6.58 28.30 -22.85
N GLU A 659 7.40 29.35 -22.98
CA GLU A 659 8.77 29.24 -23.47
C GLU A 659 9.69 28.55 -22.47
N VAL A 660 10.72 27.89 -22.97
CA VAL A 660 11.75 27.25 -22.16
C VAL A 660 12.57 28.32 -21.44
N VAL A 661 12.70 28.16 -20.12
CA VAL A 661 13.57 28.99 -19.30
C VAL A 661 14.86 28.21 -19.10
N ASP A 662 15.94 28.74 -19.67
CA ASP A 662 17.25 28.13 -19.58
C ASP A 662 17.91 28.45 -18.23
N VAL A 663 17.66 27.59 -17.25
CA VAL A 663 18.24 27.71 -15.91
C VAL A 663 19.63 27.08 -15.80
N GLU A 664 20.09 26.33 -16.81
CA GLU A 664 21.39 25.65 -16.80
C GLU A 664 22.46 26.38 -17.64
N GLY A 665 22.06 27.40 -18.41
CA GLY A 665 22.93 28.22 -19.26
C GLY A 665 23.27 27.56 -20.60
N TRP A 666 22.36 26.73 -21.14
CA TRP A 666 22.50 26.05 -22.43
C TRP A 666 22.49 26.96 -23.67
N GLN A 667 21.62 27.97 -23.74
CA GLN A 667 21.34 28.75 -24.95
C GLN A 667 22.49 29.69 -25.35
N ASP A 668 23.35 30.08 -24.42
CA ASP A 668 24.54 30.92 -24.69
C ASP A 668 25.74 30.11 -25.24
N TYR A 669 25.51 28.86 -25.66
CA TYR A 669 26.54 27.93 -26.12
C TYR A 669 27.23 28.35 -27.42
N ARG A 670 28.57 28.39 -27.40
CA ARG A 670 29.45 28.68 -28.55
C ARG A 670 30.33 27.50 -28.97
N GLY A 671 29.83 26.27 -28.90
CA GLY A 671 30.47 25.11 -29.56
C GLY A 671 31.54 24.34 -28.76
N LYS A 672 31.88 24.73 -27.53
CA LYS A 672 32.85 24.01 -26.69
C LYS A 672 32.28 23.61 -25.33
N ILE A 673 32.44 22.33 -24.96
CA ILE A 673 32.08 21.83 -23.61
C ILE A 673 32.90 22.61 -22.57
N GLY A 674 32.23 23.20 -21.59
CA GLY A 674 32.85 24.01 -20.53
C GLY A 674 32.87 25.53 -20.77
N GLU A 675 32.64 25.99 -22.00
CA GLU A 675 32.37 27.41 -22.28
C GLU A 675 30.85 27.60 -22.29
N GLY A 676 30.29 28.17 -21.21
CA GLY A 676 28.84 28.35 -21.04
C GLY A 676 28.08 27.09 -20.60
N ARG A 677 28.65 25.88 -20.75
CA ARG A 677 28.00 24.60 -20.38
C ARG A 677 28.56 23.98 -19.10
N ALA A 678 27.71 23.34 -18.29
CA ALA A 678 28.15 22.50 -17.18
C ALA A 678 28.98 21.31 -17.68
N LYS A 679 30.11 21.03 -17.02
CA LYS A 679 31.02 19.92 -17.37
C LYS A 679 30.59 18.60 -16.78
N THR A 680 29.90 18.66 -15.64
CA THR A 680 29.41 17.49 -14.91
C THR A 680 27.93 17.64 -14.60
N MET A 681 27.26 16.52 -14.38
CA MET A 681 25.87 16.49 -13.89
C MET A 681 25.69 17.25 -12.56
N LEU A 682 26.71 17.27 -11.70
CA LEU A 682 26.70 18.00 -10.42
C LEU A 682 26.74 19.52 -10.62
N GLU A 683 27.58 19.98 -11.55
CA GLU A 683 27.62 21.40 -11.92
C GLU A 683 26.29 21.84 -12.55
N ALA A 684 25.71 21.00 -13.41
CA ALA A 684 24.40 21.26 -14.02
C ALA A 684 23.31 21.41 -12.96
N GLU A 685 23.27 20.52 -11.97
CA GLU A 685 22.35 20.62 -10.85
C GLU A 685 22.53 21.91 -10.04
N ARG A 686 23.77 22.30 -9.72
CA ARG A 686 24.05 23.57 -9.01
C ARG A 686 23.51 24.77 -9.77
N ARG A 687 23.66 24.78 -11.10
CA ARG A 687 23.11 25.85 -11.95
C ARG A 687 21.59 25.92 -11.92
N VAL A 688 20.89 24.78 -11.82
CA VAL A 688 19.43 24.79 -11.66
C VAL A 688 19.01 25.56 -10.40
N PHE A 689 19.70 25.35 -9.27
CA PHE A 689 19.42 26.10 -8.04
C PHE A 689 19.74 27.59 -8.22
N GLU A 690 20.89 27.92 -8.80
CA GLU A 690 21.27 29.30 -9.12
C GLU A 690 20.24 30.00 -10.03
N GLY A 691 19.84 29.37 -11.13
CA GLY A 691 18.82 29.87 -12.06
C GLY A 691 17.43 30.00 -11.42
N LEU A 692 17.12 29.16 -10.44
CA LEU A 692 15.93 29.30 -9.59
C LEU A 692 16.12 30.35 -8.48
N GLY A 693 17.29 30.99 -8.33
CA GLY A 693 17.58 31.91 -7.24
C GLY A 693 17.44 31.26 -5.86
N LEU A 694 17.81 29.99 -5.77
CA LEU A 694 17.84 29.19 -4.55
C LEU A 694 19.30 28.96 -4.15
N GLU A 695 19.54 28.92 -2.84
CA GLU A 695 20.79 28.36 -2.34
C GLU A 695 20.86 26.86 -2.65
N PHE A 696 22.03 26.38 -3.05
CA PHE A 696 22.22 24.97 -3.35
C PHE A 696 22.18 24.14 -2.06
N ILE A 697 21.20 23.25 -1.96
CA ILE A 697 21.06 22.32 -0.84
C ILE A 697 21.71 21.00 -1.24
N GLU A 698 22.67 20.52 -0.43
CA GLU A 698 23.35 19.26 -0.71
C GLU A 698 22.35 18.08 -0.69
N PRO A 699 22.57 17.02 -1.48
CA PRO A 699 21.58 15.95 -1.64
C PRO A 699 21.20 15.22 -0.33
N ASP A 700 22.14 15.04 0.58
CA ASP A 700 21.95 14.45 1.91
C ASP A 700 21.14 15.36 2.87
N GLU A 701 20.94 16.62 2.48
CA GLU A 701 20.08 17.59 3.15
C GLU A 701 18.70 17.74 2.49
N ARG A 702 18.27 16.78 1.65
CA ARG A 702 16.96 16.78 0.99
C ARG A 702 16.00 15.72 1.54
N CYS A 703 16.23 15.28 2.78
CA CYS A 703 15.56 14.13 3.42
C CYS A 703 14.20 14.46 4.03
N THR A 704 13.26 14.94 3.21
CA THR A 704 11.99 15.55 3.65
C THR A 704 10.78 14.59 3.73
N GLY A 705 11.00 13.28 3.66
CA GLY A 705 9.97 12.28 3.34
C GLY A 705 9.97 11.08 4.26
#